data_AF-A0A1L9VLQ4-F1
#
_entry.id   AF-A0A1L9VLQ4-F1
#
_cell.length_a   1.000
_cell.length_b   1.000
_cell.length_c   1.000
_cell.angle_alpha   90.00
_cell.angle_beta   90.00
_cell.angle_gamma   90.00
#
_symmetry.space_group_name_H-M   'P 1'
#
loop_
_entity.id
_entity.type
_entity.pdbx_description
1 polymer ?
#
loop_
_entity_poly.entity_id
_entity_poly.type
_entity_poly.pdbx_seq_one_letter_code
_entity_poly.pdbx_strand_id
1 'polypeptide(L)'
;MKITTALALSATASGVLGAVLPQQEPLIDHTVHVHHEPEKFLIELAPYQTRWVTEEEKWVLKLDGVNFIDVTNARNTGTYPSVIRTTNTVRYPGKMEHRDNVTQLARGLSKQNMKQNLEHFTSYHTRYYKSSMGVESATWLYEQVASLVTQSGADKHGATVAQFTHPWGQSSVIARIPGRSEKTVVVSAHQDSINLFLPSILAAPGADDDGSGTVTILETLRALLQSDDIVGGKAPNTVEFHWYSGEEGGLLGSQEVWAQYRQDRRDVKAMLQQDMTGYVQGTLDAGREEAIGVIVDFVDQDLTKFIKEVITTYCEIPFVETKCGYACSDHASASRQGYAAAMAIEGEMENTNKKIHTTDDQIKYLSFDHMRQHATMALGFVYETTIMDYSGPYAKELELACLTVQRATLLTKKLLEAVDKGTLGKSDDSPVTIADFAAQALIIGAIHNAFPDDEFVGEEDSTALRQDETLLERTWELASTSRLDDEASESLLYAPQSREEMLEIIDRGARGQCTPRSRAWVLDPVDGTATFMKNQQYAVCLSLVENGQQKMGVLGGPNLNLEDGRIQEEVIDQDGYGHQVLAVAGEGAWIRKMNTGSLLPATKLDPVAQITDPSEIQFVDCSAATSSNFELHARVAKRLGAPWPPRADLWAAQLRYVAIAIGGCHVLMKVPRKTSYRSKIWDHSGGMLIAQELGVMVTDLTGSPVDCSLGRTLAGCYGMVVAPASIHGRIVEAIRETMEESDDDE
;
A
#
# COMPACT_ATOMS: atom_id res chain seq x y z
N MET A 1 71.63 36.81 20.88
CA MET A 1 70.68 37.80 20.31
C MET A 1 69.35 37.56 21.04
N LYS A 2 68.92 38.28 22.08
CA LYS A 2 68.59 39.73 22.22
C LYS A 2 67.86 40.23 20.95
N ILE A 3 66.60 40.68 20.98
CA ILE A 3 66.00 41.70 21.85
C ILE A 3 64.48 41.48 22.05
N THR A 4 64.04 41.71 23.30
CA THR A 4 62.69 41.96 23.83
C THR A 4 62.24 43.42 23.70
N THR A 5 60.93 43.68 23.50
CA THR A 5 60.23 44.94 23.84
C THR A 5 58.73 44.63 24.02
N ALA A 6 58.13 44.51 25.22
CA ALA A 6 57.70 45.50 26.23
C ALA A 6 56.73 46.59 25.67
N LEU A 7 55.40 46.47 25.87
CA LEU A 7 54.55 46.96 26.99
C LEU A 7 54.33 48.48 27.04
N ALA A 8 53.07 48.93 26.95
CA ALA A 8 52.53 50.05 27.75
C ALA A 8 50.99 50.13 27.66
N LEU A 9 50.34 49.97 28.82
CA LEU A 9 48.98 50.44 29.11
C LEU A 9 48.94 51.97 29.20
N SER A 10 47.80 52.56 28.85
CA SER A 10 47.31 53.78 29.49
C SER A 10 45.79 53.72 29.62
N ALA A 11 45.33 53.81 30.87
CA ALA A 11 43.93 53.99 31.25
C ALA A 11 43.71 55.44 31.71
N THR A 12 42.59 56.05 31.34
CA THR A 12 41.95 57.11 32.12
C THR A 12 40.41 56.99 32.02
N ALA A 13 39.79 56.90 33.20
CA ALA A 13 38.36 57.02 33.48
C ALA A 13 37.86 58.47 33.21
N SER A 14 36.59 58.87 33.13
CA SER A 14 35.34 58.48 33.82
C SER A 14 34.15 59.12 33.07
N GLY A 15 32.92 58.59 33.21
CA GLY A 15 31.70 59.36 32.90
C GLY A 15 30.43 58.54 32.65
N VAL A 16 29.64 58.34 33.71
CA VAL A 16 28.41 57.53 33.83
C VAL A 16 27.19 58.17 33.14
N LEU A 17 26.32 57.36 32.51
CA LEU A 17 24.85 57.38 32.76
C LEU A 17 24.18 56.10 32.23
N GLY A 18 23.36 55.48 33.08
CA GLY A 18 22.94 54.08 32.99
C GLY A 18 21.65 53.80 32.21
N ALA A 19 21.50 52.53 31.86
CA ALA A 19 20.21 51.84 31.79
C ALA A 19 20.43 50.37 32.20
N VAL A 20 19.58 49.90 33.10
CA VAL A 20 19.67 48.66 33.87
C VAL A 20 19.20 47.47 33.02
N LEU A 21 20.00 46.39 32.97
CA LEU A 21 19.54 45.03 32.67
C LEU A 21 20.23 44.05 33.67
N PRO A 22 19.52 43.03 34.16
CA PRO A 22 19.89 42.30 35.38
C PRO A 22 21.12 41.38 35.22
N GLN A 23 22.01 41.44 36.20
CA GLN A 23 23.22 40.62 36.38
C GLN A 23 22.88 39.12 36.50
N GLN A 24 23.63 38.28 35.79
CA GLN A 24 23.88 36.90 36.20
C GLN A 24 25.19 36.85 37.01
N GLU A 25 25.14 36.23 38.19
CA GLU A 25 26.30 35.93 39.03
C GLU A 25 27.21 34.87 38.39
N PRO A 26 28.55 34.96 38.57
CA PRO A 26 29.47 33.93 38.12
C PRO A 26 29.53 32.79 39.15
N LEU A 27 29.07 31.60 38.78
CA LEU A 27 29.32 30.39 39.57
C LEU A 27 30.68 29.79 39.22
N ILE A 28 31.45 29.60 40.28
CA ILE A 28 32.81 29.06 40.35
C ILE A 28 32.81 27.53 40.09
N ASP A 29 33.83 27.10 39.35
CA ASP A 29 34.58 25.84 39.42
C ASP A 29 33.82 24.53 39.70
N HIS A 30 33.46 23.85 38.61
CA HIS A 30 33.53 22.40 38.57
C HIS A 30 34.36 22.00 37.34
N THR A 31 35.60 21.56 37.56
CA THR A 31 36.25 20.59 36.69
C THR A 31 35.36 19.34 36.56
N VAL A 32 34.44 19.37 35.59
CA VAL A 32 33.82 18.17 35.06
C VAL A 32 34.73 17.73 33.92
N HIS A 33 35.46 16.64 34.13
CA HIS A 33 35.89 15.81 33.01
C HIS A 33 34.64 15.31 32.31
N VAL A 34 34.09 16.09 31.38
CA VAL A 34 33.08 15.59 30.45
C VAL A 34 33.84 14.69 29.49
N HIS A 35 33.89 13.39 29.81
CA HIS A 35 34.01 12.39 28.77
C HIS A 35 32.79 12.55 27.88
N HIS A 36 32.88 13.36 26.82
CA HIS A 36 32.00 13.17 25.67
C HIS A 36 32.40 11.82 25.12
N GLU A 37 31.63 10.77 25.43
CA GLU A 37 31.65 9.63 24.53
C GLU A 37 31.27 10.17 23.15
N PRO A 38 32.07 9.86 22.10
CA PRO A 38 31.75 10.31 20.76
C PRO A 38 30.35 9.82 20.39
N GLU A 39 29.55 10.70 19.78
CA GLU A 39 28.22 10.35 19.28
C GLU A 39 28.35 9.13 18.35
N LYS A 40 27.52 8.11 18.59
CA LYS A 40 27.52 6.88 17.80
C LYS A 40 26.27 6.79 16.94
N PHE A 41 26.47 6.29 15.74
CA PHE A 41 25.46 6.07 14.73
C PHE A 41 25.31 4.57 14.50
N LEU A 42 24.08 4.09 14.35
CA LEU A 42 23.81 2.73 13.96
C LEU A 42 23.73 2.66 12.43
N ILE A 43 24.72 2.03 11.81
CA ILE A 43 24.72 1.78 10.37
C ILE A 43 24.29 0.36 10.04
N GLU A 44 23.75 0.17 8.85
CA GLU A 44 23.42 -1.14 8.27
C GLU A 44 24.24 -1.37 7.00
N LEU A 45 25.01 -2.47 6.97
CA LEU A 45 25.99 -2.80 5.92
C LEU A 45 25.47 -3.85 4.91
N ALA A 46 24.45 -4.59 5.31
CA ALA A 46 23.71 -5.56 4.51
C ALA A 46 22.35 -5.76 5.20
N PRO A 47 21.34 -6.37 4.55
CA PRO A 47 20.03 -6.58 5.16
C PRO A 47 20.15 -7.18 6.57
N TYR A 48 19.67 -6.42 7.56
CA TYR A 48 19.66 -6.76 9.00
C TYR A 48 21.05 -6.86 9.68
N GLN A 49 22.14 -6.53 8.98
CA GLN A 49 23.49 -6.51 9.55
C GLN A 49 23.85 -5.09 10.00
N THR A 50 23.69 -4.82 11.30
CA THR A 50 23.91 -3.49 11.86
C THR A 50 25.16 -3.40 12.73
N ARG A 51 25.80 -2.23 12.75
CA ARG A 51 26.99 -1.91 13.56
C ARG A 51 26.91 -0.50 14.11
N TRP A 52 27.22 -0.30 15.39
CA TRP A 52 27.42 1.04 15.94
C TRP A 52 28.81 1.55 15.55
N VAL A 53 28.86 2.78 15.05
CA VAL A 53 30.08 3.44 14.58
C VAL A 53 30.13 4.90 15.01
N THR A 54 31.32 5.49 15.13
CA THR A 54 31.46 6.95 15.24
C THR A 54 31.29 7.63 13.87
N GLU A 55 31.16 8.96 13.86
CA GLU A 55 31.13 9.73 12.60
C GLU A 55 32.42 9.53 11.79
N GLU A 56 33.59 9.47 12.44
CA GLU A 56 34.86 9.19 11.76
C GLU A 56 34.88 7.80 11.12
N GLU A 57 34.34 6.79 11.80
CA GLU A 57 34.25 5.43 11.26
C GLU A 57 33.30 5.34 10.06
N LYS A 58 32.23 6.16 9.99
CA LYS A 58 31.40 6.29 8.78
C LYS A 58 32.22 6.82 7.61
N TRP A 59 33.04 7.84 7.84
CA TRP A 59 33.88 8.41 6.79
C TRP A 59 34.97 7.46 6.32
N VAL A 60 35.57 6.69 7.23
CA VAL A 60 36.51 5.62 6.86
C VAL A 60 35.84 4.58 5.96
N LEU A 61 34.60 4.16 6.29
CA LEU A 61 33.85 3.23 5.44
C LEU A 61 33.56 3.80 4.05
N LYS A 62 33.09 5.06 3.94
CA LYS A 62 32.88 5.71 2.63
C LYS A 62 34.19 5.85 1.85
N LEU A 63 35.32 6.18 2.50
CA LEU A 63 36.65 6.23 1.88
C LEU A 63 37.12 4.86 1.37
N ASP A 64 36.77 3.78 2.08
CA ASP A 64 37.04 2.41 1.67
C ASP A 64 36.05 1.88 0.60
N GLY A 65 35.11 2.72 0.14
CA GLY A 65 34.09 2.36 -0.86
C GLY A 65 32.99 1.45 -0.30
N VAL A 66 32.79 1.45 1.02
CA VAL A 66 31.76 0.66 1.70
C VAL A 66 30.48 1.48 1.86
N ASN A 67 29.45 1.09 1.14
CA ASN A 67 28.11 1.67 1.24
C ASN A 67 27.40 1.21 2.52
N PHE A 68 26.58 2.10 3.09
CA PHE A 68 25.79 1.83 4.29
C PHE A 68 24.55 2.70 4.34
N ILE A 69 23.57 2.26 5.13
CA ILE A 69 22.42 3.08 5.52
C ILE A 69 22.58 3.48 6.97
N ASP A 70 22.44 4.76 7.30
CA ASP A 70 22.36 5.19 8.69
C ASP A 70 20.93 5.01 9.21
N VAL A 71 20.73 3.98 10.02
CA VAL A 71 19.40 3.59 10.56
C VAL A 71 19.19 4.07 11.99
N THR A 72 20.02 5.01 12.48
CA THR A 72 19.96 5.53 13.85
C THR A 72 18.58 6.09 14.17
N ASN A 73 18.07 6.98 13.30
CA ASN A 73 16.77 7.61 13.51
C ASN A 73 15.63 6.58 13.36
N ALA A 74 15.70 5.71 12.36
CA ALA A 74 14.67 4.70 12.12
C ALA A 74 14.50 3.73 13.31
N ARG A 75 15.62 3.33 13.94
CA ARG A 75 15.60 2.54 15.16
C ARG A 75 15.01 3.30 16.34
N ASN A 76 15.42 4.56 16.54
CA ASN A 76 14.98 5.36 17.68
C ASN A 76 13.48 5.73 17.61
N THR A 77 12.95 5.88 16.40
CA THR A 77 11.53 6.22 16.16
C THR A 77 10.64 5.00 15.97
N GLY A 78 11.19 3.78 16.00
CA GLY A 78 10.42 2.55 15.78
C GLY A 78 9.94 2.38 14.34
N THR A 79 10.48 3.14 13.38
CA THR A 79 10.18 3.06 11.95
C THR A 79 11.10 2.07 11.21
N TYR A 80 11.98 1.37 11.94
CA TYR A 80 12.82 0.31 11.41
C TYR A 80 11.95 -0.90 10.97
N PRO A 81 12.00 -1.29 9.68
CA PRO A 81 11.12 -2.34 9.16
C PRO A 81 11.49 -3.72 9.74
N SER A 82 10.57 -4.32 10.50
CA SER A 82 10.79 -5.61 11.17
C SER A 82 10.53 -6.83 10.28
N VAL A 83 9.74 -6.68 9.20
CA VAL A 83 9.50 -7.71 8.18
C VAL A 83 9.17 -7.03 6.84
N ILE A 84 9.99 -7.24 5.81
CA ILE A 84 9.68 -6.80 4.44
C ILE A 84 8.68 -7.82 3.87
N ARG A 85 7.38 -7.55 3.98
CA ARG A 85 6.37 -8.23 3.17
C ARG A 85 6.03 -7.33 1.98
N THR A 86 6.65 -7.59 0.83
CA THR A 86 6.21 -7.05 -0.45
C THR A 86 4.93 -7.77 -0.86
N THR A 87 3.75 -7.20 -0.56
CA THR A 87 2.47 -7.73 -1.06
C THR A 87 1.94 -6.99 -2.29
N ASN A 88 2.44 -5.78 -2.58
CA ASN A 88 2.01 -5.04 -3.76
C ASN A 88 2.87 -5.40 -4.98
N THR A 89 2.64 -6.57 -5.58
CA THR A 89 3.25 -6.90 -6.87
C THR A 89 2.58 -6.05 -7.97
N VAL A 90 3.22 -4.94 -8.33
CA VAL A 90 2.77 -4.11 -9.46
C VAL A 90 3.13 -4.83 -10.75
N ARG A 91 2.16 -4.95 -11.66
CA ARG A 91 2.43 -5.47 -13.00
C ARG A 91 2.72 -4.30 -13.91
N TYR A 92 3.82 -4.37 -14.66
CA TYR A 92 4.18 -3.40 -15.69
C TYR A 92 4.00 -4.02 -17.09
N PRO A 93 3.60 -3.24 -18.10
CA PRO A 93 3.37 -3.76 -19.43
C PRO A 93 4.70 -4.17 -20.08
N GLY A 94 4.67 -5.23 -20.89
CA GLY A 94 5.85 -5.68 -21.62
C GLY A 94 6.19 -4.85 -22.85
N LYS A 95 5.39 -3.83 -23.18
CA LYS A 95 5.55 -2.91 -24.32
C LYS A 95 5.01 -1.54 -23.96
N MET A 96 5.59 -0.50 -24.55
CA MET A 96 5.16 0.89 -24.41
C MET A 96 3.98 1.21 -25.32
N GLU A 97 2.95 1.88 -24.80
CA GLU A 97 1.72 2.18 -25.55
C GLU A 97 1.66 3.63 -26.04
N HIS A 98 2.48 4.52 -25.49
CA HIS A 98 2.38 5.96 -25.68
C HIS A 98 3.57 6.57 -26.42
N ARG A 99 4.11 5.82 -27.39
CA ARG A 99 5.36 6.16 -28.08
C ARG A 99 5.36 7.55 -28.71
N ASP A 100 4.27 7.92 -29.38
CA ASP A 100 4.17 9.18 -30.11
C ASP A 100 4.16 10.38 -29.15
N ASN A 101 3.42 10.28 -28.06
CA ASN A 101 3.33 11.31 -27.03
C ASN A 101 4.70 11.54 -26.37
N VAL A 102 5.36 10.47 -25.92
CA VAL A 102 6.69 10.56 -25.31
C VAL A 102 7.70 11.13 -26.29
N THR A 103 7.73 10.64 -27.53
CA THR A 103 8.65 11.14 -28.57
C THR A 103 8.43 12.61 -28.86
N GLN A 104 7.17 13.08 -28.86
CA GLN A 104 6.85 14.50 -29.05
C GLN A 104 7.37 15.34 -27.89
N LEU A 105 7.15 14.93 -26.64
CA LEU A 105 7.63 15.64 -25.45
C LEU A 105 9.17 15.62 -25.38
N ALA A 106 9.80 14.50 -25.74
CA ALA A 106 11.25 14.33 -25.72
C ALA A 106 11.99 15.28 -26.68
N ARG A 107 11.35 15.73 -27.77
CA ARG A 107 11.90 16.80 -28.65
C ARG A 107 12.07 18.12 -27.92
N GLY A 108 11.32 18.34 -26.84
CA GLY A 108 11.44 19.51 -25.99
C GLY A 108 12.67 19.49 -25.10
N LEU A 109 13.29 18.34 -24.83
CA LEU A 109 14.43 18.22 -23.91
C LEU A 109 15.64 19.03 -24.38
N SER A 110 16.15 19.90 -23.49
CA SER A 110 17.16 20.90 -23.78
C SER A 110 18.45 20.62 -23.01
N LYS A 111 19.49 20.22 -23.75
CA LYS A 111 20.87 20.13 -23.24
C LYS A 111 21.37 21.45 -22.66
N GLN A 112 20.94 22.56 -23.25
CA GLN A 112 21.35 23.89 -22.82
C GLN A 112 20.75 24.26 -21.45
N ASN A 113 19.51 23.86 -21.18
CA ASN A 113 18.87 24.09 -19.88
C ASN A 113 19.57 23.30 -18.79
N MET A 114 19.80 22.00 -19.02
CA MET A 114 20.54 21.14 -18.07
C MET A 114 21.93 21.73 -17.79
N LYS A 115 22.64 22.17 -18.84
CA LYS A 115 23.97 22.80 -18.69
C LYS A 115 23.93 24.07 -17.85
N GLN A 116 23.02 24.99 -18.12
CA GLN A 116 22.90 26.24 -17.37
C GLN A 116 22.55 26.02 -15.91
N ASN A 117 21.60 25.12 -15.65
CA ASN A 117 21.22 24.76 -14.28
C ASN A 117 22.39 24.09 -13.55
N LEU A 118 23.13 23.21 -14.22
CA LEU A 118 24.28 22.54 -13.62
C LEU A 118 25.43 23.51 -13.35
N GLU A 119 25.71 24.45 -14.26
CA GLU A 119 26.71 25.51 -14.06
C GLU A 119 26.40 26.34 -12.81
N HIS A 120 25.12 26.68 -12.57
CA HIS A 120 24.71 27.34 -11.33
C HIS A 120 24.83 26.40 -10.11
N PHE A 121 24.32 25.17 -10.22
CA PHE A 121 24.25 24.23 -9.10
C PHE A 121 25.63 23.76 -8.60
N THR A 122 26.62 23.72 -9.49
CA THR A 122 28.03 23.41 -9.15
C THR A 122 28.84 24.65 -8.78
N SER A 123 28.26 25.85 -8.85
CA SER A 123 28.93 27.09 -8.43
C SER A 123 28.97 27.27 -6.91
N TYR A 124 28.09 26.58 -6.18
CA TYR A 124 28.20 26.46 -4.73
C TYR A 124 29.50 25.73 -4.38
N HIS A 125 30.25 26.23 -3.39
CA HIS A 125 31.51 25.60 -2.96
C HIS A 125 31.31 24.13 -2.58
N THR A 126 30.20 23.83 -1.92
CA THR A 126 29.72 22.49 -1.60
C THR A 126 28.20 22.54 -1.44
N ARG A 127 27.53 21.41 -1.65
CA ARG A 127 26.11 21.23 -1.31
C ARG A 127 25.93 20.28 -0.13
N TYR A 128 26.97 20.10 0.68
CA TYR A 128 26.95 19.24 1.85
C TYR A 128 25.77 19.55 2.77
N TYR A 129 25.01 18.51 3.14
CA TYR A 129 23.70 18.64 3.78
C TYR A 129 23.70 19.33 5.15
N LYS A 130 24.84 19.36 5.86
CA LYS A 130 25.02 20.10 7.12
C LYS A 130 25.55 21.54 6.94
N SER A 131 25.77 21.99 5.71
CA SER A 131 26.35 23.31 5.40
C SER A 131 25.29 24.36 5.08
N SER A 132 25.58 25.64 5.32
CA SER A 132 24.69 26.73 4.92
C SER A 132 24.51 26.80 3.40
N MET A 133 25.56 26.49 2.63
CA MET A 133 25.50 26.43 1.17
C MET A 133 24.63 25.26 0.68
N GLY A 134 24.59 24.15 1.41
CA GLY A 134 23.62 23.08 1.21
C GLY A 134 22.18 23.58 1.29
N VAL A 135 21.85 24.37 2.33
CA VAL A 135 20.53 25.00 2.48
C VAL A 135 20.23 25.99 1.35
N GLU A 136 21.20 26.82 0.96
CA GLU A 136 21.04 27.78 -0.14
C GLU A 136 20.81 27.08 -1.49
N SER A 137 21.56 26.01 -1.78
CA SER A 137 21.40 25.22 -3.02
C SER A 137 20.05 24.52 -3.09
N ALA A 138 19.56 23.95 -1.99
CA ALA A 138 18.23 23.34 -1.91
C ALA A 138 17.11 24.39 -2.04
N THR A 139 17.32 25.58 -1.50
CA THR A 139 16.38 26.71 -1.66
C THR A 139 16.30 27.14 -3.12
N TRP A 140 17.44 27.29 -3.80
CA TRP A 140 17.47 27.60 -5.23
C TRP A 140 16.78 26.53 -6.06
N LEU A 141 17.01 25.25 -5.76
CA LEU A 141 16.38 24.14 -6.47
C LEU A 141 14.85 24.15 -6.28
N TYR A 142 14.38 24.35 -5.05
CA TYR A 142 12.96 24.54 -4.76
C TYR A 142 12.34 25.67 -5.61
N GLU A 143 13.03 26.81 -5.71
CA GLU A 143 12.58 27.94 -6.53
C GLU A 143 12.49 27.59 -8.02
N GLN A 144 13.45 26.83 -8.57
CA GLN A 144 13.38 26.37 -9.95
C GLN A 144 12.17 25.47 -10.18
N VAL A 145 11.96 24.49 -9.30
CA VAL A 145 10.85 23.53 -9.39
C VAL A 145 9.49 24.24 -9.25
N ALA A 146 9.34 25.13 -8.26
CA ALA A 146 8.14 25.94 -8.08
C ALA A 146 7.85 26.82 -9.29
N SER A 147 8.89 27.44 -9.87
CA SER A 147 8.77 28.26 -11.07
C SER A 147 8.27 27.44 -12.27
N LEU A 148 8.76 26.22 -12.48
CA LEU A 148 8.27 25.33 -13.54
C LEU A 148 6.78 24.99 -13.37
N VAL A 149 6.39 24.61 -12.15
CA VAL A 149 4.99 24.27 -11.83
C VAL A 149 4.07 25.47 -12.08
N THR A 150 4.42 26.66 -11.60
CA THR A 150 3.62 27.88 -11.82
C THR A 150 3.57 28.29 -13.30
N GLN A 151 4.69 28.23 -14.02
CA GLN A 151 4.73 28.61 -15.44
C GLN A 151 3.89 27.69 -16.33
N SER A 152 3.83 26.40 -15.99
CA SER A 152 2.97 25.43 -16.69
C SER A 152 1.48 25.63 -16.41
N GLY A 153 1.13 26.31 -15.32
CA GLY A 153 -0.25 26.43 -14.84
C GLY A 153 -0.77 25.20 -14.09
N ALA A 154 0.07 24.19 -13.83
CA ALA A 154 -0.31 22.99 -13.09
C ALA A 154 -0.73 23.28 -11.65
N ASP A 155 -0.24 24.37 -11.05
CA ASP A 155 -0.65 24.86 -9.73
C ASP A 155 -2.15 25.17 -9.67
N LYS A 156 -2.74 25.66 -10.77
CA LYS A 156 -4.18 25.91 -10.90
C LYS A 156 -5.01 24.63 -10.90
N HIS A 157 -4.36 23.48 -11.09
CA HIS A 157 -4.95 22.15 -11.11
C HIS A 157 -4.50 21.31 -9.91
N GLY A 158 -3.96 21.94 -8.87
CA GLY A 158 -3.61 21.29 -7.60
C GLY A 158 -2.19 20.73 -7.52
N ALA A 159 -1.33 21.02 -8.49
CA ALA A 159 0.09 20.69 -8.37
C ALA A 159 0.74 21.52 -7.24
N THR A 160 1.61 20.88 -6.47
CA THR A 160 2.29 21.49 -5.32
C THR A 160 3.79 21.24 -5.37
N VAL A 161 4.56 22.14 -4.74
CA VAL A 161 5.98 21.95 -4.48
C VAL A 161 6.20 22.18 -2.99
N ALA A 162 6.77 21.19 -2.31
CA ALA A 162 6.96 21.19 -0.87
C ALA A 162 8.43 20.98 -0.50
N GLN A 163 8.85 21.63 0.58
CA GLN A 163 10.11 21.33 1.25
C GLN A 163 9.82 20.35 2.39
N PHE A 164 10.43 19.17 2.33
CA PHE A 164 10.43 18.21 3.44
C PHE A 164 11.57 18.56 4.38
N THR A 165 11.23 19.06 5.57
CA THR A 165 12.20 19.56 6.55
C THR A 165 12.91 18.42 7.26
N HIS A 166 14.23 18.54 7.40
CA HIS A 166 15.09 17.59 8.11
C HIS A 166 15.82 18.28 9.28
N PRO A 167 16.25 17.55 10.32
CA PRO A 167 16.91 18.14 11.48
C PRO A 167 18.29 18.76 11.20
N TRP A 168 18.90 18.48 10.04
CA TRP A 168 20.20 19.04 9.62
C TRP A 168 20.10 20.30 8.76
N GLY A 169 18.88 20.81 8.50
CA GLY A 169 18.66 22.10 7.86
C GLY A 169 18.41 22.04 6.34
N GLN A 170 19.20 21.31 5.56
CA GLN A 170 18.92 21.15 4.12
C GLN A 170 17.66 20.30 3.93
N SER A 171 16.61 20.86 3.34
CA SER A 171 15.34 20.16 3.06
C SER A 171 15.39 19.32 1.80
N SER A 172 14.67 18.19 1.75
CA SER A 172 14.36 17.54 0.47
C SER A 172 13.25 18.32 -0.27
N VAL A 173 13.22 18.28 -1.60
CA VAL A 173 12.21 18.96 -2.42
C VAL A 173 11.31 17.92 -3.07
N ILE A 174 9.99 18.10 -2.96
CA ILE A 174 8.98 17.21 -3.54
C ILE A 174 8.02 18.04 -4.40
N ALA A 175 7.98 17.79 -5.70
CA ALA A 175 6.92 18.28 -6.58
C ALA A 175 5.87 17.20 -6.79
N ARG A 176 4.59 17.53 -6.61
CA ARG A 176 3.45 16.63 -6.82
C ARG A 176 2.53 17.21 -7.89
N ILE A 177 2.21 16.43 -8.91
CA ILE A 177 1.26 16.79 -9.97
C ILE A 177 0.11 15.78 -9.94
N PRO A 178 -1.07 16.17 -9.41
CA PRO A 178 -2.15 15.23 -9.12
C PRO A 178 -2.74 14.62 -10.39
N GLY A 179 -3.04 13.32 -10.34
CA GLY A 179 -3.89 12.64 -11.31
C GLY A 179 -5.32 12.43 -10.77
N ARG A 180 -6.08 11.54 -11.42
CA ARG A 180 -7.43 11.14 -10.99
C ARG A 180 -7.42 10.21 -9.77
N SER A 181 -6.28 9.58 -9.48
CA SER A 181 -6.10 8.70 -8.32
C SER A 181 -4.84 9.06 -7.54
N GLU A 182 -4.83 8.67 -6.27
CA GLU A 182 -3.69 8.84 -5.36
C GLU A 182 -2.56 7.83 -5.63
N LYS A 183 -2.73 6.90 -6.57
CA LYS A 183 -1.68 5.99 -7.03
C LYS A 183 -0.55 6.84 -7.57
N THR A 184 0.63 6.71 -6.99
CA THR A 184 1.73 7.65 -7.21
C THR A 184 2.91 6.98 -7.90
N VAL A 185 3.50 7.64 -8.88
CA VAL A 185 4.78 7.25 -9.51
C VAL A 185 5.83 8.31 -9.21
N VAL A 186 7.06 7.89 -8.93
CA VAL A 186 8.12 8.77 -8.43
C VAL A 186 9.34 8.72 -9.35
N VAL A 187 9.88 9.88 -9.70
CA VAL A 187 11.24 10.01 -10.27
C VAL A 187 12.08 10.81 -9.28
N SER A 188 13.32 10.40 -9.04
CA SER A 188 14.14 11.08 -8.04
C SER A 188 15.63 11.11 -8.34
N ALA A 189 16.31 12.00 -7.62
CA ALA A 189 17.75 12.23 -7.59
C ALA A 189 18.11 12.74 -6.18
N HIS A 190 19.39 12.82 -5.82
CA HIS A 190 19.81 13.55 -4.62
C HIS A 190 20.49 14.88 -4.98
N GLN A 191 20.39 15.84 -4.08
CA GLN A 191 20.79 17.23 -4.35
C GLN A 191 22.08 17.64 -3.63
N ASP A 192 22.47 16.89 -2.60
CA ASP A 192 23.68 17.18 -1.84
C ASP A 192 24.95 16.76 -2.60
N SER A 193 26.09 17.11 -2.03
CA SER A 193 27.41 16.66 -2.49
C SER A 193 28.38 16.65 -1.33
N ILE A 194 29.40 15.79 -1.40
CA ILE A 194 30.42 15.70 -0.37
C ILE A 194 31.84 15.76 -0.92
N ASN A 195 32.77 16.20 -0.08
CA ASN A 195 34.19 15.92 -0.27
C ASN A 195 34.67 14.96 0.82
N LEU A 196 35.00 13.72 0.49
CA LEU A 196 35.30 12.69 1.51
C LEU A 196 36.54 12.98 2.37
N PHE A 197 37.43 13.88 1.96
CA PHE A 197 38.61 14.23 2.76
C PHE A 197 38.28 15.21 3.89
N LEU A 198 37.48 16.24 3.63
CA LEU A 198 37.02 17.22 4.62
C LEU A 198 35.64 17.76 4.19
N PRO A 199 34.53 17.05 4.50
CA PRO A 199 33.19 17.33 4.00
C PRO A 199 32.71 18.78 4.18
N SER A 200 33.07 19.41 5.31
CA SER A 200 32.64 20.76 5.66
C SER A 200 33.60 21.87 5.21
N ILE A 201 34.76 21.54 4.62
CA ILE A 201 35.83 22.50 4.34
C ILE A 201 36.20 22.52 2.86
N LEU A 202 36.43 21.36 2.27
CA LEU A 202 36.86 21.28 0.87
C LEU A 202 35.67 21.45 -0.08
N ALA A 203 35.97 21.94 -1.28
CA ALA A 203 34.95 22.10 -2.29
C ALA A 203 34.45 20.72 -2.76
N ALA A 204 33.17 20.64 -3.06
CA ALA A 204 32.50 19.50 -3.64
C ALA A 204 31.55 20.01 -4.72
N PRO A 205 32.06 20.30 -5.94
CA PRO A 205 31.20 20.78 -7.01
C PRO A 205 30.10 19.78 -7.32
N GLY A 206 30.34 18.47 -7.15
CA GLY A 206 29.33 17.42 -7.29
C GLY A 206 28.61 17.50 -8.64
N ALA A 207 29.39 17.62 -9.72
CA ALA A 207 28.84 17.87 -11.04
C ALA A 207 28.14 16.63 -11.59
N ASP A 208 28.77 15.48 -11.46
CA ASP A 208 28.18 14.20 -11.82
C ASP A 208 27.32 13.67 -10.69
N ASP A 209 27.85 13.74 -9.46
CA ASP A 209 27.31 13.13 -8.24
C ASP A 209 26.82 14.21 -7.24
N ASP A 210 25.51 14.47 -7.15
CA ASP A 210 24.48 14.13 -8.16
C ASP A 210 23.86 15.37 -8.79
N GLY A 211 24.72 16.34 -9.11
CA GLY A 211 24.31 17.49 -9.89
C GLY A 211 23.69 17.09 -11.23
N SER A 212 24.22 16.04 -11.86
CA SER A 212 23.76 15.57 -13.17
C SER A 212 22.35 14.95 -13.08
N GLY A 213 22.09 14.03 -12.15
CA GLY A 213 20.76 13.45 -11.93
C GLY A 213 19.74 14.51 -11.55
N THR A 214 20.12 15.42 -10.64
CA THR A 214 19.28 16.56 -10.22
C THR A 214 18.76 17.38 -11.40
N VAL A 215 19.63 17.81 -12.32
CA VAL A 215 19.21 18.64 -13.47
C VAL A 215 18.55 17.82 -14.58
N THR A 216 18.87 16.53 -14.69
CA THR A 216 18.23 15.59 -15.62
C THR A 216 16.75 15.43 -15.28
N ILE A 217 16.42 15.21 -14.00
CA ILE A 217 15.00 15.05 -13.60
C ILE A 217 14.26 16.39 -13.55
N LEU A 218 14.96 17.51 -13.34
CA LEU A 218 14.39 18.86 -13.47
C LEU A 218 13.97 19.17 -14.91
N GLU A 219 14.82 18.82 -15.89
CA GLU A 219 14.49 18.97 -17.31
C GLU A 219 13.40 17.99 -17.75
N THR A 220 13.37 16.79 -17.17
CA THR A 220 12.30 15.81 -17.35
C THR A 220 10.94 16.36 -16.87
N LEU A 221 10.89 16.95 -15.67
CA LEU A 221 9.70 17.62 -15.15
C LEU A 221 9.24 18.74 -16.09
N ARG A 222 10.16 19.60 -16.54
CA ARG A 222 9.84 20.69 -17.48
C ARG A 222 9.21 20.17 -18.78
N ALA A 223 9.73 19.08 -19.33
CA ALA A 223 9.19 18.45 -20.54
C ALA A 223 7.82 17.81 -20.28
N LEU A 224 7.65 17.09 -19.16
CA LEU A 224 6.38 16.47 -18.78
C LEU A 224 5.25 17.50 -18.63
N LEU A 225 5.57 18.67 -18.05
CA LEU A 225 4.64 19.80 -17.89
C LEU A 225 4.22 20.49 -19.20
N GLN A 226 4.64 19.99 -20.37
CA GLN A 226 4.08 20.37 -21.66
C GLN A 226 2.86 19.53 -22.07
N SER A 227 2.52 18.50 -21.30
CA SER A 227 1.35 17.65 -21.54
C SER A 227 0.09 18.21 -20.89
N ASP A 228 -0.88 18.63 -21.70
CA ASP A 228 -2.17 19.18 -21.23
C ASP A 228 -2.95 18.18 -20.34
N ASP A 229 -2.80 16.87 -20.59
CA ASP A 229 -3.49 15.85 -19.79
C ASP A 229 -2.86 15.66 -18.42
N ILE A 230 -1.54 15.85 -18.31
CA ILE A 230 -0.82 15.79 -17.04
C ILE A 230 -1.07 17.09 -16.25
N VAL A 231 -0.87 18.25 -16.88
CA VAL A 231 -1.08 19.58 -16.27
C VAL A 231 -2.53 19.77 -15.83
N GLY A 232 -3.50 19.28 -16.62
CA GLY A 232 -4.92 19.39 -16.31
C GLY A 232 -5.44 18.37 -15.28
N GLY A 233 -4.58 17.56 -14.67
CA GLY A 233 -4.96 16.52 -13.71
C GLY A 233 -5.84 15.41 -14.28
N LYS A 234 -5.76 15.17 -15.59
CA LYS A 234 -6.60 14.19 -16.30
C LYS A 234 -5.97 12.79 -16.34
N ALA A 235 -4.68 12.67 -16.08
CA ALA A 235 -4.00 11.39 -16.04
C ALA A 235 -4.56 10.48 -14.94
N PRO A 236 -4.62 9.15 -15.15
CA PRO A 236 -5.07 8.19 -14.15
C PRO A 236 -4.33 8.28 -12.81
N ASN A 237 -3.02 8.47 -12.83
CA ASN A 237 -2.17 8.40 -11.65
C ASN A 237 -1.51 9.74 -11.36
N THR A 238 -1.15 9.92 -10.10
CA THR A 238 -0.37 11.07 -9.64
C THR A 238 1.11 10.83 -9.89
N VAL A 239 1.85 11.89 -10.23
CA VAL A 239 3.31 11.86 -10.38
C VAL A 239 3.99 12.75 -9.35
N GLU A 240 5.12 12.29 -8.84
CA GLU A 240 6.00 13.07 -7.97
C GLU A 240 7.45 13.08 -8.48
N PHE A 241 8.13 14.20 -8.28
CA PHE A 241 9.56 14.36 -8.50
C PHE A 241 10.24 14.71 -7.17
N HIS A 242 11.24 13.92 -6.77
CA HIS A 242 11.94 14.11 -5.50
C HIS A 242 13.42 14.47 -5.70
N TRP A 243 13.88 15.43 -4.91
CA TRP A 243 15.30 15.74 -4.75
C TRP A 243 15.67 15.58 -3.28
N TYR A 244 16.40 14.51 -2.98
CA TYR A 244 16.69 14.12 -1.61
C TYR A 244 17.87 14.89 -1.02
N SER A 245 17.79 15.15 0.29
CA SER A 245 18.84 15.75 1.11
C SER A 245 19.60 14.69 1.89
N GLY A 246 20.91 14.84 2.04
CA GLY A 246 21.71 13.97 2.90
C GLY A 246 21.81 12.51 2.44
N GLU A 247 21.80 12.25 1.14
CA GLU A 247 22.16 10.93 0.58
C GLU A 247 23.54 10.54 1.11
N GLU A 248 24.48 11.49 1.05
CA GLU A 248 25.90 11.25 1.33
C GLU A 248 26.18 10.93 2.80
N GLY A 249 25.24 11.32 3.67
CA GLY A 249 25.23 10.98 5.09
C GLY A 249 24.79 9.54 5.39
N GLY A 250 24.41 8.76 4.37
CA GLY A 250 23.86 7.40 4.49
C GLY A 250 22.35 7.34 4.27
N LEU A 251 21.87 7.92 3.16
CA LEU A 251 20.47 7.92 2.71
C LEU A 251 19.50 8.60 3.69
N LEU A 252 19.93 9.69 4.36
CA LEU A 252 19.19 10.25 5.50
C LEU A 252 17.82 10.81 5.08
N GLY A 253 17.79 11.65 4.04
CA GLY A 253 16.55 12.33 3.63
C GLY A 253 15.54 11.39 3.00
N SER A 254 15.97 10.49 2.10
CA SER A 254 15.07 9.52 1.49
C SER A 254 14.49 8.55 2.52
N GLN A 255 15.25 8.14 3.53
CA GLN A 255 14.71 7.31 4.61
C GLN A 255 13.55 7.99 5.35
N GLU A 256 13.68 9.27 5.71
CA GLU A 256 12.61 9.99 6.40
C GLU A 256 11.38 10.18 5.52
N VAL A 257 11.56 10.50 4.24
CA VAL A 257 10.46 10.62 3.27
C VAL A 257 9.71 9.29 3.13
N TRP A 258 10.42 8.19 2.88
CA TRP A 258 9.78 6.89 2.65
C TRP A 258 9.19 6.28 3.93
N ALA A 259 9.77 6.53 5.10
CA ALA A 259 9.18 6.17 6.38
C ALA A 259 7.85 6.90 6.60
N GLN A 260 7.79 8.20 6.33
CA GLN A 260 6.55 8.97 6.38
C GLN A 260 5.52 8.45 5.38
N TYR A 261 5.92 8.15 4.14
CA TYR A 261 5.02 7.60 3.12
C TYR A 261 4.43 6.26 3.55
N ARG A 262 5.25 5.39 4.19
CA ARG A 262 4.78 4.12 4.74
C ARG A 262 3.80 4.30 5.89
N GLN A 263 4.06 5.27 6.77
CA GLN A 263 3.18 5.65 7.88
C GLN A 263 1.84 6.19 7.36
N ASP A 264 1.88 7.04 6.33
CA ASP A 264 0.71 7.66 5.69
C ASP A 264 -0.01 6.71 4.72
N ARG A 265 0.50 5.48 4.55
CA ARG A 265 -0.04 4.45 3.65
C ARG A 265 -0.19 4.93 2.21
N ARG A 266 0.78 5.70 1.72
CA ARG A 266 0.82 6.21 0.34
C ARG A 266 0.86 5.04 -0.64
N ASP A 267 -0.01 5.08 -1.66
CA ASP A 267 -0.06 4.02 -2.68
C ASP A 267 0.93 4.30 -3.82
N VAL A 268 2.22 4.07 -3.58
CA VAL A 268 3.27 4.27 -4.58
C VAL A 268 3.46 3.01 -5.42
N LYS A 269 3.41 3.18 -6.75
CA LYS A 269 3.44 2.09 -7.74
C LYS A 269 4.80 1.87 -8.37
N ALA A 270 5.64 2.90 -8.46
CA ALA A 270 6.98 2.79 -9.00
C ALA A 270 7.83 3.99 -8.54
N MET A 271 9.12 3.74 -8.34
CA MET A 271 10.11 4.78 -8.14
C MET A 271 11.35 4.52 -9.01
N LEU A 272 11.83 5.53 -9.71
CA LEU A 272 13.07 5.49 -10.49
C LEU A 272 14.07 6.50 -9.93
N GLN A 273 15.21 6.02 -9.44
CA GLN A 273 16.36 6.86 -9.08
C GLN A 273 17.22 7.15 -10.31
N GLN A 274 17.61 8.41 -10.47
CA GLN A 274 18.70 8.88 -11.33
C GLN A 274 19.83 9.36 -10.42
N ASP A 275 21.01 8.77 -10.56
CA ASP A 275 22.18 9.13 -9.77
C ASP A 275 23.42 8.88 -10.64
N MET A 276 24.17 9.96 -10.92
CA MET A 276 25.22 10.04 -11.94
C MET A 276 24.69 9.69 -13.35
N THR A 277 24.48 10.71 -14.16
CA THR A 277 23.86 10.62 -15.50
C THR A 277 24.75 11.21 -16.58
N GLY A 278 25.98 11.60 -16.27
CA GLY A 278 26.77 12.51 -17.09
C GLY A 278 28.08 11.95 -17.64
N TYR A 279 28.75 11.00 -16.98
CA TYR A 279 30.11 10.61 -17.34
C TYR A 279 30.16 9.32 -18.19
N VAL A 280 30.66 9.48 -19.42
CA VAL A 280 30.76 8.41 -20.42
C VAL A 280 32.20 8.02 -20.74
N GLN A 281 33.19 8.86 -20.38
CA GLN A 281 34.58 8.67 -20.81
C GLN A 281 35.18 7.35 -20.29
N GLY A 282 34.85 6.92 -19.08
CA GLY A 282 35.34 5.65 -18.54
C GLY A 282 34.85 4.44 -19.34
N THR A 283 33.60 4.45 -19.78
CA THR A 283 33.01 3.42 -20.65
C THR A 283 33.73 3.38 -22.00
N LEU A 284 34.00 4.55 -22.61
CA LEU A 284 34.70 4.64 -23.89
C LEU A 284 36.17 4.21 -23.78
N ASP A 285 36.86 4.59 -22.69
CA ASP A 285 38.24 4.19 -22.41
C ASP A 285 38.36 2.68 -22.21
N ALA A 286 37.33 2.03 -21.68
CA ALA A 286 37.22 0.58 -21.55
C ALA A 286 36.90 -0.13 -22.88
N GLY A 287 36.76 0.61 -24.00
CA GLY A 287 36.44 0.07 -25.31
C GLY A 287 35.01 -0.46 -25.43
N ARG A 288 34.10 -0.01 -24.55
CA ARG A 288 32.68 -0.37 -24.56
C ARG A 288 31.86 0.67 -25.34
N GLU A 289 30.69 0.24 -25.79
CA GLU A 289 29.69 1.15 -26.38
C GLU A 289 29.04 2.00 -25.28
N GLU A 290 28.71 3.24 -25.60
CA GLU A 290 27.93 4.11 -24.72
C GLU A 290 26.56 3.46 -24.45
N ALA A 291 26.20 3.32 -23.18
CA ALA A 291 24.96 2.67 -22.75
C ALA A 291 24.51 3.21 -21.39
N ILE A 292 23.21 3.21 -21.14
CA ILE A 292 22.65 3.50 -19.80
C ILE A 292 22.87 2.28 -18.90
N GLY A 293 23.48 2.47 -17.74
CA GLY A 293 23.60 1.43 -16.72
C GLY A 293 22.26 1.19 -16.01
N VAL A 294 21.82 -0.07 -15.94
CA VAL A 294 20.62 -0.49 -15.20
C VAL A 294 21.05 -1.37 -14.03
N ILE A 295 20.77 -0.92 -12.81
CA ILE A 295 21.08 -1.67 -11.59
C ILE A 295 20.11 -2.86 -11.48
N VAL A 296 20.64 -4.05 -11.17
CA VAL A 296 19.84 -5.29 -11.07
C VAL A 296 19.84 -5.94 -9.68
N ASP A 297 20.65 -5.44 -8.74
CA ASP A 297 20.67 -5.87 -7.33
C ASP A 297 19.94 -4.87 -6.43
N PHE A 298 19.25 -5.36 -5.39
CA PHE A 298 18.48 -4.54 -4.43
C PHE A 298 17.40 -3.63 -5.05
N VAL A 299 16.82 -4.06 -6.17
CA VAL A 299 15.74 -3.38 -6.91
C VAL A 299 14.57 -4.33 -7.19
N ASP A 300 13.40 -3.76 -7.51
CA ASP A 300 12.24 -4.52 -7.98
C ASP A 300 12.47 -5.05 -9.41
N GLN A 301 12.31 -6.37 -9.60
CA GLN A 301 12.70 -7.03 -10.84
C GLN A 301 11.73 -6.74 -12.01
N ASP A 302 10.44 -6.61 -11.73
CA ASP A 302 9.43 -6.34 -12.76
C ASP A 302 9.53 -4.89 -13.24
N LEU A 303 9.74 -3.95 -12.31
CA LEU A 303 10.01 -2.55 -12.63
C LEU A 303 11.34 -2.40 -13.38
N THR A 304 12.39 -3.11 -12.97
CA THR A 304 13.69 -3.07 -13.64
C THR A 304 13.59 -3.60 -15.08
N LYS A 305 12.79 -4.64 -15.31
CA LYS A 305 12.49 -5.12 -16.67
C LYS A 305 11.73 -4.07 -17.49
N PHE A 306 10.77 -3.39 -16.89
CA PHE A 306 10.06 -2.28 -17.53
C PHE A 306 11.00 -1.14 -17.92
N ILE A 307 11.95 -0.75 -17.07
CA ILE A 307 12.96 0.28 -17.40
C ILE A 307 13.81 -0.11 -18.61
N LYS A 308 14.22 -1.38 -18.73
CA LYS A 308 14.96 -1.87 -19.92
C LYS A 308 14.13 -1.71 -21.20
N GLU A 309 12.83 -1.96 -21.14
CA GLU A 309 11.92 -1.77 -22.29
C GLU A 309 11.72 -0.27 -22.61
N VAL A 310 11.63 0.59 -21.59
CA VAL A 310 11.60 2.05 -21.76
C VAL A 310 12.85 2.52 -22.50
N ILE A 311 14.04 2.11 -22.07
CA ILE A 311 15.31 2.48 -22.74
C ILE A 311 15.30 1.99 -24.19
N THR A 312 14.97 0.71 -24.40
CA THR A 312 14.94 0.10 -25.75
C THR A 312 13.96 0.81 -26.68
N THR A 313 12.86 1.34 -26.16
CA THR A 313 11.83 2.01 -26.96
C THR A 313 12.18 3.46 -27.29
N TYR A 314 12.74 4.18 -26.32
CA TYR A 314 12.80 5.65 -26.33
C TYR A 314 14.21 6.22 -26.52
N CYS A 315 15.24 5.53 -26.06
CA CYS A 315 16.62 6.01 -26.13
C CYS A 315 17.29 5.64 -27.45
N GLU A 316 18.32 6.40 -27.81
CA GLU A 316 19.13 6.16 -29.01
C GLU A 316 20.32 5.24 -28.73
N ILE A 317 20.66 5.05 -27.44
CA ILE A 317 21.72 4.17 -26.95
C ILE A 317 21.13 2.96 -26.20
N PRO A 318 21.84 1.82 -26.17
CA PRO A 318 21.38 0.64 -25.44
C PRO A 318 21.46 0.83 -23.92
N PHE A 319 21.03 -0.20 -23.18
CA PHE A 319 21.34 -0.34 -21.76
C PHE A 319 22.38 -1.44 -21.53
N VAL A 320 23.03 -1.38 -20.37
CA VAL A 320 23.89 -2.45 -19.83
C VAL A 320 23.47 -2.77 -18.41
N GLU A 321 23.36 -4.05 -18.08
CA GLU A 321 23.06 -4.47 -16.71
C GLU A 321 24.31 -4.38 -15.84
N THR A 322 24.18 -3.79 -14.66
CA THR A 322 25.29 -3.61 -13.71
C THR A 322 24.79 -3.77 -12.27
N LYS A 323 25.72 -3.81 -11.33
CA LYS A 323 25.44 -3.90 -9.89
C LYS A 323 26.18 -2.81 -9.15
N CYS A 324 25.58 -2.31 -8.07
CA CYS A 324 26.22 -1.30 -7.23
C CYS A 324 26.25 -1.66 -5.74
N GLY A 325 25.73 -2.83 -5.36
CA GLY A 325 25.82 -3.34 -4.00
C GLY A 325 24.75 -2.77 -3.08
N TYR A 326 24.83 -3.16 -1.81
CA TYR A 326 23.86 -2.75 -0.80
C TYR A 326 23.95 -1.25 -0.52
N ALA A 327 22.80 -0.60 -0.26
CA ALA A 327 22.74 0.81 0.15
C ALA A 327 23.39 1.76 -0.87
N CYS A 328 23.22 1.46 -2.15
CA CYS A 328 23.91 2.15 -3.22
C CYS A 328 23.43 3.60 -3.46
N SER A 329 22.13 3.86 -3.34
CA SER A 329 21.52 5.20 -3.48
C SER A 329 20.08 5.17 -2.94
N ASP A 330 19.30 6.25 -3.10
CA ASP A 330 18.00 6.45 -2.44
C ASP A 330 16.90 5.44 -2.79
N HIS A 331 17.01 4.69 -3.90
CA HIS A 331 16.11 3.60 -4.26
C HIS A 331 16.07 2.51 -3.17
N ALA A 332 17.15 2.36 -2.40
CA ALA A 332 17.22 1.43 -1.29
C ALA A 332 16.24 1.82 -0.17
N SER A 333 16.04 3.12 0.09
CA SER A 333 15.10 3.62 1.10
C SER A 333 13.65 3.28 0.75
N ALA A 334 13.27 3.41 -0.52
CA ALA A 334 11.95 3.02 -1.01
C ALA A 334 11.72 1.50 -0.90
N SER A 335 12.70 0.72 -1.38
CA SER A 335 12.66 -0.76 -1.33
C SER A 335 12.52 -1.29 0.09
N ARG A 336 13.22 -0.68 1.06
CA ARG A 336 13.14 -1.03 2.48
C ARG A 336 11.75 -0.84 3.09
N GLN A 337 10.99 0.11 2.56
CA GLN A 337 9.62 0.38 2.99
C GLN A 337 8.58 -0.44 2.21
N GLY A 338 9.03 -1.32 1.30
CA GLY A 338 8.18 -2.24 0.54
C GLY A 338 7.63 -1.67 -0.77
N TYR A 339 8.17 -0.55 -1.26
CA TYR A 339 7.79 0.04 -2.54
C TYR A 339 8.68 -0.49 -3.68
N ALA A 340 8.08 -0.65 -4.86
CA ALA A 340 8.82 -1.03 -6.07
C ALA A 340 9.74 0.12 -6.51
N ALA A 341 11.05 -0.13 -6.52
CA ALA A 341 12.06 0.86 -6.89
C ALA A 341 13.10 0.28 -7.84
N ALA A 342 13.55 1.10 -8.78
CA ALA A 342 14.61 0.81 -9.73
C ALA A 342 15.61 1.98 -9.79
N MET A 343 16.80 1.73 -10.33
CA MET A 343 17.86 2.72 -10.45
C MET A 343 18.55 2.60 -11.81
N ALA A 344 18.83 3.74 -12.40
CA ALA A 344 19.71 3.86 -13.55
C ALA A 344 20.90 4.77 -13.22
N ILE A 345 22.02 4.48 -13.84
CA ILE A 345 23.32 5.13 -13.67
C ILE A 345 23.97 5.30 -15.06
N GLU A 346 24.97 6.15 -15.19
CA GLU A 346 25.67 6.48 -16.43
C GLU A 346 26.34 5.33 -17.21
N GLY A 347 26.46 4.13 -16.63
CA GLY A 347 27.08 2.98 -17.31
C GLY A 347 27.38 1.77 -16.40
N GLU A 348 28.32 0.92 -16.82
CA GLU A 348 28.83 -0.16 -15.96
C GLU A 348 29.54 0.43 -14.73
N MET A 349 29.26 -0.08 -13.52
CA MET A 349 29.76 0.48 -12.25
C MET A 349 31.30 0.55 -12.16
N GLU A 350 32.00 -0.38 -12.82
CA GLU A 350 33.45 -0.36 -12.90
C GLU A 350 34.00 0.83 -13.70
N ASN A 351 33.21 1.37 -14.64
CA ASN A 351 33.58 2.41 -15.59
C ASN A 351 33.04 3.80 -15.23
N THR A 352 32.28 3.92 -14.14
CA THR A 352 31.75 5.20 -13.65
C THR A 352 32.85 6.18 -13.23
N ASN A 353 32.48 7.45 -13.10
CA ASN A 353 33.37 8.54 -12.74
C ASN A 353 34.15 8.28 -11.43
N LYS A 354 35.47 8.14 -11.52
CA LYS A 354 36.34 7.93 -10.34
C LYS A 354 36.73 9.23 -9.62
N LYS A 355 36.16 10.37 -10.02
CA LYS A 355 36.42 11.69 -9.42
C LYS A 355 35.31 12.13 -8.46
N ILE A 356 34.24 11.34 -8.32
CA ILE A 356 33.15 11.59 -7.39
C ILE A 356 33.66 11.83 -5.97
N HIS A 357 32.90 12.60 -5.20
CA HIS A 357 33.24 13.06 -3.86
C HIS A 357 34.58 13.82 -3.72
N THR A 358 35.06 14.47 -4.80
CA THR A 358 36.27 15.29 -4.80
C THR A 358 36.04 16.66 -5.44
N THR A 359 37.05 17.52 -5.39
CA THR A 359 37.06 18.81 -6.13
C THR A 359 37.11 18.65 -7.65
N ASP A 360 37.48 17.45 -8.13
CA ASP A 360 37.64 17.15 -9.54
C ASP A 360 36.37 16.57 -10.18
N ASP A 361 35.30 16.35 -9.43
CA ASP A 361 33.99 16.10 -10.03
C ASP A 361 33.42 17.38 -10.65
N GLN A 362 33.66 17.57 -11.95
CA GLN A 362 33.46 18.84 -12.65
C GLN A 362 32.70 18.66 -13.97
N ILE A 363 31.87 19.65 -14.30
CA ILE A 363 31.02 19.69 -15.51
C ILE A 363 31.78 19.36 -16.80
N LYS A 364 33.05 19.78 -16.90
CA LYS A 364 33.86 19.60 -18.12
C LYS A 364 34.06 18.13 -18.53
N TYR A 365 33.79 17.18 -17.63
CA TYR A 365 33.89 15.74 -17.90
C TYR A 365 32.58 15.11 -18.35
N LEU A 366 31.47 15.86 -18.33
CA LEU A 366 30.14 15.31 -18.57
C LEU A 366 29.69 15.46 -20.04
N SER A 367 28.93 14.48 -20.50
CA SER A 367 28.24 14.47 -21.79
C SER A 367 26.77 14.84 -21.61
N PHE A 368 26.40 16.06 -22.03
CA PHE A 368 24.99 16.46 -22.06
C PHE A 368 24.17 15.70 -23.12
N ASP A 369 24.82 15.04 -24.08
CA ASP A 369 24.15 14.11 -24.99
C ASP A 369 23.74 12.83 -24.24
N HIS A 370 24.61 12.32 -23.35
CA HIS A 370 24.30 11.19 -22.48
C HIS A 370 23.20 11.52 -21.48
N MET A 371 23.30 12.67 -20.80
CA MET A 371 22.25 13.14 -19.87
C MET A 371 20.89 13.30 -20.57
N ARG A 372 20.88 13.67 -21.87
CA ARG A 372 19.63 13.73 -22.64
C ARG A 372 18.99 12.35 -22.83
N GLN A 373 19.79 11.28 -22.92
CA GLN A 373 19.27 9.90 -22.98
C GLN A 373 18.64 9.50 -21.65
N HIS A 374 19.28 9.86 -20.52
CA HIS A 374 18.69 9.68 -19.19
C HIS A 374 17.38 10.46 -19.01
N ALA A 375 17.33 11.73 -19.43
CA ALA A 375 16.10 12.52 -19.39
C ALA A 375 15.01 11.94 -20.30
N THR A 376 15.39 11.36 -21.44
CA THR A 376 14.45 10.68 -22.36
C THR A 376 13.89 9.41 -21.74
N MET A 377 14.73 8.59 -21.10
CA MET A 377 14.32 7.40 -20.35
C MET A 377 13.39 7.80 -19.19
N ALA A 378 13.78 8.78 -18.36
CA ALA A 378 12.97 9.23 -17.23
C ALA A 378 11.61 9.78 -17.69
N LEU A 379 11.57 10.52 -18.81
CA LEU A 379 10.33 11.00 -19.43
C LEU A 379 9.45 9.85 -19.93
N GLY A 380 10.03 8.85 -20.58
CA GLY A 380 9.30 7.66 -21.04
C GLY A 380 8.73 6.87 -19.86
N PHE A 381 9.56 6.60 -18.85
CA PHE A 381 9.15 5.95 -17.61
C PHE A 381 7.98 6.68 -16.96
N VAL A 382 8.11 7.98 -16.71
CA VAL A 382 7.10 8.74 -15.97
C VAL A 382 5.81 8.87 -16.75
N TYR A 383 5.85 9.09 -18.07
CA TYR A 383 4.65 9.25 -18.89
C TYR A 383 3.85 7.94 -18.97
N GLU A 384 4.52 6.83 -19.29
CA GLU A 384 3.90 5.51 -19.41
C GLU A 384 3.29 5.07 -18.07
N THR A 385 4.03 5.21 -16.96
CA THR A 385 3.53 4.82 -15.64
C THR A 385 2.44 5.75 -15.09
N THR A 386 2.41 7.02 -15.53
CA THR A 386 1.36 7.97 -15.13
C THR A 386 0.04 7.69 -15.84
N ILE A 387 0.07 7.19 -17.08
CA ILE A 387 -1.13 6.85 -17.87
C ILE A 387 -1.57 5.40 -17.70
N MET A 388 -0.67 4.55 -17.20
CA MET A 388 -0.95 3.15 -16.95
C MET A 388 -2.19 2.95 -16.06
N ASP A 389 -3.05 2.01 -16.44
CA ASP A 389 -4.11 1.57 -15.54
C ASP A 389 -3.56 0.58 -14.52
N TYR A 390 -3.36 1.04 -13.29
CA TYR A 390 -3.04 0.20 -12.14
C TYR A 390 -4.30 -0.38 -11.47
N SER A 391 -5.46 -0.35 -12.13
CA SER A 391 -6.61 -1.09 -11.65
C SER A 391 -6.24 -2.57 -11.60
N GLY A 392 -6.55 -3.23 -10.48
CA GLY A 392 -6.32 -4.67 -10.34
C GLY A 392 -7.08 -5.43 -11.44
N PRO A 393 -6.68 -6.67 -11.77
CA PRO A 393 -7.34 -7.45 -12.82
C PRO A 393 -8.83 -7.71 -12.56
N TYR A 394 -9.31 -7.43 -11.34
CA TYR A 394 -10.71 -7.58 -10.90
C TYR A 394 -11.40 -6.24 -10.62
N ALA A 395 -10.93 -5.11 -11.15
CA ALA A 395 -11.48 -3.80 -10.80
C ALA A 395 -12.96 -3.63 -11.21
N LYS A 396 -13.32 -4.09 -12.41
CA LYS A 396 -14.71 -4.07 -12.89
C LYS A 396 -15.60 -5.00 -12.07
N GLU A 397 -15.08 -6.19 -11.77
CA GLU A 397 -15.70 -7.20 -10.92
C GLU A 397 -15.99 -6.62 -9.53
N LEU A 398 -15.02 -5.93 -8.94
CA LEU A 398 -15.13 -5.33 -7.62
C LEU A 398 -16.14 -4.20 -7.58
N GLU A 399 -16.12 -3.30 -8.56
CA GLU A 399 -17.09 -2.21 -8.66
C GLU A 399 -18.52 -2.74 -8.72
N LEU A 400 -18.78 -3.69 -9.64
CA LEU A 400 -20.10 -4.31 -9.78
C LEU A 400 -20.51 -5.11 -8.53
N ALA A 401 -19.57 -5.86 -7.94
CA ALA A 401 -19.82 -6.61 -6.70
C ALA A 401 -20.17 -5.68 -5.53
N CYS A 402 -19.40 -4.60 -5.34
CA CYS A 402 -19.66 -3.60 -4.31
C CYS A 402 -21.03 -2.93 -4.49
N LEU A 403 -21.35 -2.50 -5.71
CA LEU A 403 -22.61 -1.84 -6.01
C LEU A 403 -23.81 -2.78 -5.82
N THR A 404 -23.73 -4.02 -6.32
CA THR A 404 -24.84 -4.95 -6.21
C THR A 404 -25.04 -5.46 -4.78
N VAL A 405 -23.98 -5.66 -4.00
CA VAL A 405 -24.08 -6.01 -2.57
C VAL A 405 -24.67 -4.83 -1.78
N GLN A 406 -24.29 -3.59 -2.08
CA GLN A 406 -24.91 -2.41 -1.45
C GLN A 406 -26.41 -2.35 -1.78
N ARG A 407 -26.78 -2.52 -3.05
CA ARG A 407 -28.20 -2.54 -3.48
C ARG A 407 -29.00 -3.64 -2.77
N ALA A 408 -28.45 -4.86 -2.69
CA ALA A 408 -29.07 -5.98 -1.99
C ALA A 408 -29.20 -5.72 -0.47
N THR A 409 -28.16 -5.18 0.17
CA THR A 409 -28.18 -4.77 1.58
C THR A 409 -29.26 -3.73 1.88
N LEU A 410 -29.43 -2.74 1.01
CA LEU A 410 -30.49 -1.73 1.16
C LEU A 410 -31.88 -2.36 1.05
N LEU A 411 -32.04 -3.31 0.13
CA LEU A 411 -33.28 -4.09 -0.03
C LEU A 411 -33.62 -4.85 1.25
N THR A 412 -32.66 -5.60 1.82
CA THR A 412 -32.89 -6.39 3.03
C THR A 412 -33.23 -5.50 4.24
N LYS A 413 -32.54 -4.35 4.37
CA LYS A 413 -32.80 -3.38 5.45
C LYS A 413 -34.17 -2.72 5.33
N LYS A 414 -34.58 -2.30 4.13
CA LYS A 414 -35.93 -1.77 3.87
C LYS A 414 -37.03 -2.78 4.22
N LEU A 415 -36.80 -4.06 3.92
CA LEU A 415 -37.75 -5.12 4.24
C LEU A 415 -37.91 -5.30 5.76
N LEU A 416 -36.81 -5.31 6.52
CA LEU A 416 -36.87 -5.38 7.99
C LEU A 416 -37.62 -4.20 8.59
N GLU A 417 -37.35 -2.98 8.12
CA GLU A 417 -38.09 -1.80 8.59
C GLU A 417 -39.60 -1.90 8.33
N ALA A 418 -39.99 -2.47 7.18
CA ALA A 418 -41.41 -2.68 6.84
C ALA A 418 -42.08 -3.72 7.75
N VAL A 419 -41.36 -4.79 8.11
CA VAL A 419 -41.80 -5.79 9.10
C VAL A 419 -41.93 -5.15 10.48
N ASP A 420 -40.98 -4.33 10.90
CA ASP A 420 -40.99 -3.69 12.21
C ASP A 420 -42.09 -2.63 12.37
N LYS A 421 -42.37 -1.87 11.31
CA LYS A 421 -43.50 -0.93 11.24
C LYS A 421 -44.87 -1.63 11.18
N GLY A 422 -44.90 -2.97 11.14
CA GLY A 422 -46.13 -3.77 11.08
C GLY A 422 -46.84 -3.70 9.73
N THR A 423 -46.17 -3.18 8.69
CA THR A 423 -46.70 -3.15 7.32
C THR A 423 -46.60 -4.51 6.63
N LEU A 424 -45.78 -5.41 7.18
CA LEU A 424 -45.69 -6.83 6.83
C LEU A 424 -45.85 -7.67 8.11
N GLY A 425 -46.52 -8.83 8.02
CA GLY A 425 -46.80 -9.69 9.17
C GLY A 425 -45.53 -10.33 9.76
N LYS A 426 -45.40 -10.33 11.10
CA LYS A 426 -44.23 -10.86 11.84
C LYS A 426 -44.26 -12.37 12.10
N SER A 427 -45.38 -13.05 11.83
CA SER A 427 -45.64 -14.45 12.25
C SER A 427 -45.44 -15.48 11.15
N ASP A 428 -44.89 -15.09 10.00
CA ASP A 428 -44.67 -15.91 8.82
C ASP A 428 -43.17 -15.86 8.49
N ASP A 429 -42.56 -16.99 8.11
CA ASP A 429 -41.14 -17.08 7.71
C ASP A 429 -40.91 -16.51 6.29
N SER A 430 -41.94 -15.91 5.68
CA SER A 430 -41.85 -15.27 4.36
C SER A 430 -40.92 -14.05 4.26
N PRO A 431 -40.70 -13.18 5.27
CA PRO A 431 -39.83 -12.01 5.09
C PRO A 431 -38.38 -12.37 4.79
N VAL A 432 -37.78 -13.31 5.51
CA VAL A 432 -36.41 -13.74 5.23
C VAL A 432 -36.32 -14.40 3.86
N THR A 433 -37.26 -15.29 3.56
CA THR A 433 -37.39 -15.96 2.25
C THR A 433 -37.49 -14.96 1.08
N ILE A 434 -38.29 -13.89 1.23
CA ILE A 434 -38.43 -12.83 0.21
C ILE A 434 -37.12 -12.06 0.02
N ALA A 435 -36.45 -11.72 1.13
CA ALA A 435 -35.15 -11.06 1.08
C ALA A 435 -34.11 -11.93 0.37
N ASP A 436 -34.02 -13.21 0.71
CA ASP A 436 -33.09 -14.17 0.12
C ASP A 436 -33.25 -14.26 -1.41
N PHE A 437 -34.48 -14.51 -1.88
CA PHE A 437 -34.75 -14.61 -3.30
C PHE A 437 -34.51 -13.31 -4.07
N ALA A 438 -34.98 -12.17 -3.53
CA ALA A 438 -34.84 -10.90 -4.20
C ALA A 438 -33.38 -10.42 -4.25
N ALA A 439 -32.62 -10.60 -3.17
CA ALA A 439 -31.19 -10.30 -3.13
C ALA A 439 -30.39 -11.20 -4.09
N GLN A 440 -30.65 -12.52 -4.09
CA GLN A 440 -30.02 -13.44 -5.04
C GLN A 440 -30.33 -13.05 -6.50
N ALA A 441 -31.57 -12.71 -6.81
CA ALA A 441 -31.95 -12.27 -8.15
C ALA A 441 -31.21 -10.99 -8.60
N LEU A 442 -31.14 -9.98 -7.73
CA LEU A 442 -30.46 -8.72 -8.06
C LEU A 442 -28.94 -8.89 -8.20
N ILE A 443 -28.32 -9.71 -7.35
CA ILE A 443 -26.88 -9.97 -7.39
C ILE A 443 -26.51 -10.76 -8.64
N ILE A 444 -27.15 -11.90 -8.87
CA ILE A 444 -26.86 -12.74 -10.04
C ILE A 444 -27.20 -11.98 -11.33
N GLY A 445 -28.33 -11.26 -11.38
CA GLY A 445 -28.72 -10.48 -12.55
C GLY A 445 -27.67 -9.43 -12.94
N ALA A 446 -27.18 -8.64 -11.99
CA ALA A 446 -26.16 -7.62 -12.24
C ALA A 446 -24.85 -8.23 -12.75
N ILE A 447 -24.36 -9.27 -12.08
CA ILE A 447 -23.08 -9.89 -12.42
C ILE A 447 -23.16 -10.68 -13.74
N HIS A 448 -24.22 -11.47 -13.94
CA HIS A 448 -24.39 -12.28 -15.15
C HIS A 448 -24.52 -11.42 -16.41
N ASN A 449 -25.17 -10.26 -16.32
CA ASN A 449 -25.26 -9.32 -17.44
C ASN A 449 -23.87 -8.80 -17.87
N ALA A 450 -22.96 -8.61 -16.92
CA ALA A 450 -21.59 -8.17 -17.19
C ALA A 450 -20.64 -9.32 -17.56
N PHE A 451 -20.88 -10.51 -17.02
CA PHE A 451 -20.06 -11.71 -17.17
C PHE A 451 -20.95 -12.93 -17.50
N PRO A 452 -21.41 -13.06 -18.76
CA PRO A 452 -22.41 -14.06 -19.15
C PRO A 452 -21.90 -15.50 -19.11
N ASP A 453 -20.58 -15.70 -19.14
CA ASP A 453 -19.95 -17.02 -19.14
C ASP A 453 -19.60 -17.53 -17.73
N ASP A 454 -19.76 -16.69 -16.69
CA ASP A 454 -19.43 -17.06 -15.32
C ASP A 454 -20.53 -17.93 -14.69
N GLU A 455 -20.11 -18.83 -13.80
CA GLU A 455 -20.99 -19.71 -13.02
C GLU A 455 -21.46 -19.03 -11.72
N PHE A 456 -22.58 -19.49 -11.15
CA PHE A 456 -23.12 -18.92 -9.91
C PHE A 456 -23.44 -20.02 -8.89
N VAL A 457 -23.05 -19.79 -7.63
CA VAL A 457 -23.29 -20.70 -6.50
C VAL A 457 -23.99 -19.92 -5.40
N GLY A 458 -25.32 -19.99 -5.39
CA GLY A 458 -26.19 -19.42 -4.34
C GLY A 458 -26.91 -20.51 -3.57
N GLU A 459 -27.42 -20.15 -2.38
CA GLU A 459 -28.19 -21.06 -1.53
C GLU A 459 -29.56 -21.40 -2.12
N GLU A 460 -30.22 -20.41 -2.73
CA GLU A 460 -31.64 -20.46 -3.03
C GLU A 460 -31.99 -21.07 -4.39
N ASP A 461 -33.15 -21.73 -4.46
CA ASP A 461 -33.79 -22.19 -5.70
C ASP A 461 -35.25 -21.69 -5.81
N SER A 462 -35.78 -21.57 -7.03
CA SER A 462 -37.08 -20.92 -7.24
C SER A 462 -38.30 -21.83 -6.94
N THR A 463 -38.11 -23.04 -6.41
CA THR A 463 -39.19 -24.03 -6.24
C THR A 463 -40.33 -23.49 -5.38
N ALA A 464 -40.02 -22.81 -4.27
CA ALA A 464 -41.02 -22.22 -3.38
C ALA A 464 -41.84 -21.13 -4.09
N LEU A 465 -41.17 -20.25 -4.84
CA LEU A 465 -41.83 -19.17 -5.59
C LEU A 465 -42.78 -19.70 -6.68
N ARG A 466 -42.42 -20.82 -7.33
CA ARG A 466 -43.29 -21.44 -8.35
C ARG A 466 -44.54 -22.10 -7.76
N GLN A 467 -44.54 -22.37 -6.45
CA GLN A 467 -45.66 -23.02 -5.74
C GLN A 467 -46.56 -22.01 -5.02
N ASP A 468 -46.09 -20.79 -4.79
CA ASP A 468 -46.80 -19.73 -4.08
C ASP A 468 -46.77 -18.40 -4.87
N GLU A 469 -47.88 -18.10 -5.56
CA GLU A 469 -48.05 -16.87 -6.35
C GLU A 469 -47.95 -15.60 -5.49
N THR A 470 -48.33 -15.65 -4.21
CA THR A 470 -48.27 -14.48 -3.32
C THR A 470 -46.83 -14.18 -2.94
N LEU A 471 -46.06 -15.24 -2.65
CA LEU A 471 -44.63 -15.12 -2.40
C LEU A 471 -43.89 -14.61 -3.64
N LEU A 472 -44.23 -15.13 -4.83
CA LEU A 472 -43.69 -14.67 -6.10
C LEU A 472 -43.97 -13.19 -6.36
N GLU A 473 -45.21 -12.74 -6.19
CA GLU A 473 -45.60 -11.34 -6.37
C GLU A 473 -44.79 -10.42 -5.44
N ARG A 474 -44.72 -10.74 -4.15
CA ARG A 474 -44.00 -9.93 -3.16
C ARG A 474 -42.49 -9.88 -3.43
N THR A 475 -41.92 -11.01 -3.85
CA THR A 475 -40.51 -11.09 -4.23
C THR A 475 -40.22 -10.25 -5.47
N TRP A 476 -41.10 -10.33 -6.47
CA TRP A 476 -40.99 -9.55 -7.70
C TRP A 476 -41.13 -8.04 -7.43
N GLU A 477 -42.11 -7.62 -6.62
CA GLU A 477 -42.28 -6.23 -6.24
C GLU A 477 -41.03 -5.68 -5.55
N LEU A 478 -40.46 -6.44 -4.61
CA LEU A 478 -39.26 -6.03 -3.89
C LEU A 478 -38.03 -5.95 -4.82
N ALA A 479 -37.82 -6.95 -5.68
CA ALA A 479 -36.69 -6.97 -6.61
C ALA A 479 -36.80 -5.86 -7.67
N SER A 480 -37.98 -5.66 -8.26
CA SER A 480 -38.19 -4.69 -9.35
C SER A 480 -38.18 -3.23 -8.91
N THR A 481 -38.42 -2.94 -7.62
CA THR A 481 -38.43 -1.57 -7.08
C THR A 481 -37.16 -1.18 -6.34
N SER A 482 -36.28 -2.13 -6.03
CA SER A 482 -35.05 -1.88 -5.31
C SER A 482 -33.95 -1.35 -6.23
N ARG A 483 -33.51 -0.12 -5.96
CA ARG A 483 -32.49 0.60 -6.73
C ARG A 483 -31.63 1.48 -5.83
N LEU A 484 -30.47 1.89 -6.34
CA LEU A 484 -29.65 2.97 -5.81
C LEU A 484 -30.20 4.34 -6.25
N ASP A 485 -29.97 5.36 -5.41
CA ASP A 485 -30.38 6.74 -5.65
C ASP A 485 -29.45 7.47 -6.64
N ASP A 486 -28.25 6.93 -6.88
CA ASP A 486 -27.29 7.46 -7.85
C ASP A 486 -27.46 6.81 -9.21
N GLU A 487 -27.94 7.57 -10.20
CA GLU A 487 -28.25 7.07 -11.55
C GLU A 487 -27.01 6.54 -12.28
N ALA A 488 -25.83 7.13 -12.06
CA ALA A 488 -24.59 6.65 -12.69
C ALA A 488 -24.25 5.24 -12.20
N SER A 489 -24.27 5.02 -10.88
CA SER A 489 -24.07 3.71 -10.27
C SER A 489 -25.16 2.71 -10.64
N GLU A 490 -26.44 3.11 -10.60
CA GLU A 490 -27.55 2.22 -10.94
C GLU A 490 -27.50 1.78 -12.41
N SER A 491 -27.06 2.65 -13.32
CA SER A 491 -26.94 2.33 -14.75
C SER A 491 -25.91 1.23 -15.07
N LEU A 492 -24.99 0.95 -14.14
CA LEU A 492 -24.03 -0.15 -14.25
C LEU A 492 -24.65 -1.51 -13.87
N LEU A 493 -25.77 -1.48 -13.14
CA LEU A 493 -26.41 -2.67 -12.60
C LEU A 493 -27.57 -3.11 -13.50
N TYR A 494 -27.82 -4.41 -13.49
CA TYR A 494 -28.96 -5.02 -14.15
C TYR A 494 -29.97 -5.51 -13.10
N ALA A 495 -31.26 -5.37 -13.41
CA ALA A 495 -32.36 -5.93 -12.63
C ALA A 495 -33.25 -6.77 -13.57
N PRO A 496 -33.84 -7.88 -13.08
CA PRO A 496 -34.73 -8.70 -13.89
C PRO A 496 -35.91 -7.89 -14.43
N GLN A 497 -36.31 -8.15 -15.67
CA GLN A 497 -37.37 -7.43 -16.39
C GLN A 497 -38.72 -8.17 -16.37
N SER A 498 -38.75 -9.42 -15.91
CA SER A 498 -39.97 -10.21 -15.73
C SER A 498 -39.85 -11.19 -14.56
N ARG A 499 -41.00 -11.71 -14.10
CA ARG A 499 -41.05 -12.74 -13.05
C ARG A 499 -40.37 -14.03 -13.52
N GLU A 500 -40.60 -14.42 -14.77
CA GLU A 500 -40.02 -15.61 -15.36
C GLU A 500 -38.50 -15.51 -15.39
N GLU A 501 -37.96 -14.37 -15.81
CA GLU A 501 -36.52 -14.10 -15.77
C GLU A 501 -35.96 -14.12 -14.35
N MET A 502 -36.67 -13.50 -13.38
CA MET A 502 -36.26 -13.54 -11.97
C MET A 502 -36.12 -14.98 -11.46
N LEU A 503 -37.08 -15.86 -11.77
CA LEU A 503 -37.03 -17.27 -11.39
C LEU A 503 -35.85 -18.00 -12.05
N GLU A 504 -35.58 -17.74 -13.34
CA GLU A 504 -34.44 -18.32 -14.06
C GLU A 504 -33.10 -17.88 -13.47
N ILE A 505 -32.98 -16.60 -13.10
CA ILE A 505 -31.79 -16.03 -12.46
C ILE A 505 -31.55 -16.70 -11.09
N ILE A 506 -32.59 -16.85 -10.27
CA ILE A 506 -32.48 -17.56 -8.99
C ILE A 506 -31.99 -18.99 -9.22
N ASP A 507 -32.60 -19.71 -10.16
CA ASP A 507 -32.23 -21.10 -10.46
C ASP A 507 -30.79 -21.25 -10.99
N ARG A 508 -30.16 -20.20 -11.54
CA ARG A 508 -28.74 -20.25 -11.92
C ARG A 508 -27.85 -20.47 -10.71
N GLY A 509 -28.10 -19.77 -9.61
CA GLY A 509 -27.35 -19.92 -8.34
C GLY A 509 -27.49 -21.31 -7.72
N ALA A 510 -28.68 -21.90 -7.80
CA ALA A 510 -28.94 -23.25 -7.30
C ALA A 510 -28.18 -24.35 -8.05
N ARG A 511 -27.93 -24.15 -9.35
CA ARG A 511 -27.39 -25.18 -10.26
C ARG A 511 -25.87 -25.15 -10.41
N GLY A 512 -25.23 -24.00 -10.19
CA GLY A 512 -23.80 -23.88 -10.39
C GLY A 512 -22.96 -24.51 -9.28
N GLN A 513 -21.67 -24.64 -9.59
CA GLN A 513 -20.66 -25.23 -8.72
C GLN A 513 -19.28 -24.66 -9.00
N CYS A 514 -18.44 -24.57 -7.96
CA CYS A 514 -17.02 -24.30 -8.13
C CYS A 514 -16.29 -25.58 -8.56
N THR A 515 -15.37 -25.46 -9.52
CA THR A 515 -14.52 -26.53 -10.05
C THR A 515 -13.09 -26.01 -10.25
N PRO A 516 -12.09 -26.89 -10.48
CA PRO A 516 -10.70 -26.47 -10.70
C PRO A 516 -10.47 -25.60 -11.95
N ARG A 517 -11.46 -25.46 -12.83
CA ARG A 517 -11.37 -24.68 -14.08
C ARG A 517 -12.48 -23.65 -14.25
N SER A 518 -13.39 -23.55 -13.30
CA SER A 518 -14.49 -22.59 -13.38
C SER A 518 -14.06 -21.23 -12.86
N ARG A 519 -14.74 -20.22 -13.38
CA ARG A 519 -14.87 -18.92 -12.75
C ARG A 519 -16.30 -18.78 -12.25
N ALA A 520 -16.47 -18.73 -10.94
CA ALA A 520 -17.77 -18.82 -10.30
C ALA A 520 -17.93 -17.76 -9.22
N TRP A 521 -19.12 -17.15 -9.18
CA TRP A 521 -19.54 -16.23 -8.14
C TRP A 521 -20.30 -16.99 -7.07
N VAL A 522 -19.81 -16.92 -5.84
CA VAL A 522 -20.42 -17.56 -4.68
C VAL A 522 -21.09 -16.50 -3.83
N LEU A 523 -22.36 -16.69 -3.49
CA LEU A 523 -23.14 -15.72 -2.72
C LEU A 523 -23.98 -16.38 -1.64
N ASP A 524 -24.17 -15.63 -0.56
CA ASP A 524 -25.17 -15.87 0.48
C ASP A 524 -26.02 -14.59 0.59
N PRO A 525 -27.29 -14.60 0.14
CA PRO A 525 -28.11 -13.40 0.10
C PRO A 525 -28.49 -12.88 1.49
N VAL A 526 -28.66 -13.76 2.49
CA VAL A 526 -28.87 -13.39 3.91
C VAL A 526 -28.15 -14.43 4.82
N ASP A 527 -26.86 -14.22 5.04
CA ASP A 527 -26.12 -14.96 6.06
C ASP A 527 -26.55 -14.48 7.44
N GLY A 528 -27.34 -15.32 8.11
CA GLY A 528 -27.88 -15.09 9.43
C GLY A 528 -29.40 -14.94 9.49
N THR A 529 -30.11 -15.82 8.80
CA THR A 529 -31.58 -15.86 8.75
C THR A 529 -32.27 -15.75 10.13
N ALA A 530 -31.77 -16.45 11.17
CA ALA A 530 -32.36 -16.40 12.51
C ALA A 530 -32.17 -15.06 13.23
N THR A 531 -31.05 -14.37 12.99
CA THR A 531 -30.76 -13.05 13.57
C THR A 531 -31.39 -11.94 12.75
N PHE A 532 -31.51 -12.10 11.43
CA PHE A 532 -32.31 -11.26 10.55
C PHE A 532 -33.75 -11.13 11.06
N MET A 533 -34.42 -12.25 11.37
CA MET A 533 -35.80 -12.24 11.88
C MET A 533 -35.98 -11.54 13.25
N LYS A 534 -34.88 -11.33 13.97
CA LYS A 534 -34.85 -10.61 15.26
C LYS A 534 -34.36 -9.16 15.11
N ASN A 535 -34.11 -8.70 13.89
CA ASN A 535 -33.44 -7.43 13.60
C ASN A 535 -32.10 -7.31 14.35
N GLN A 536 -31.30 -8.38 14.32
CA GLN A 536 -29.94 -8.46 14.87
C GLN A 536 -28.90 -8.43 13.74
N GLN A 537 -27.69 -8.93 13.96
CA GLN A 537 -26.62 -8.87 12.97
C GLN A 537 -26.82 -9.93 11.87
N TYR A 538 -26.63 -9.54 10.61
CA TYR A 538 -26.65 -10.42 9.43
C TYR A 538 -25.79 -9.81 8.32
N ALA A 539 -25.49 -10.60 7.29
CA ALA A 539 -24.69 -10.14 6.17
C ALA A 539 -25.27 -10.57 4.81
N VAL A 540 -24.97 -9.77 3.78
CA VAL A 540 -25.09 -10.14 2.38
C VAL A 540 -23.68 -10.39 1.86
N CYS A 541 -23.43 -11.56 1.27
CA CYS A 541 -22.09 -11.94 0.81
C CYS A 541 -22.05 -12.20 -0.69
N LEU A 542 -20.99 -11.71 -1.33
CA LEU A 542 -20.61 -12.08 -2.69
C LEU A 542 -19.10 -12.28 -2.77
N SER A 543 -18.68 -13.33 -3.46
CA SER A 543 -17.26 -13.62 -3.69
C SER A 543 -17.02 -14.21 -5.07
N LEU A 544 -15.83 -14.00 -5.61
CA LEU A 544 -15.39 -14.56 -6.87
C LEU A 544 -14.34 -15.65 -6.62
N VAL A 545 -14.60 -16.85 -7.12
CA VAL A 545 -13.68 -18.00 -7.08
C VAL A 545 -13.30 -18.37 -8.51
N GLU A 546 -12.01 -18.35 -8.80
CA GLU A 546 -11.48 -18.71 -10.12
C GLU A 546 -10.40 -19.78 -9.96
N ASN A 547 -10.57 -20.90 -10.68
CA ASN A 547 -9.67 -22.06 -10.62
C ASN A 547 -9.45 -22.59 -9.19
N GLY A 548 -10.53 -22.63 -8.40
CA GLY A 548 -10.49 -23.07 -7.01
C GLY A 548 -9.91 -22.06 -6.01
N GLN A 549 -9.52 -20.88 -6.45
CA GLN A 549 -8.90 -19.85 -5.61
C GLN A 549 -9.83 -18.65 -5.49
N GLN A 550 -10.04 -18.16 -4.27
CA GLN A 550 -10.75 -16.91 -4.05
C GLN A 550 -9.94 -15.74 -4.64
N LYS A 551 -10.60 -14.88 -5.41
CA LYS A 551 -10.01 -13.70 -6.06
C LYS A 551 -10.47 -12.40 -5.42
N MET A 552 -11.70 -12.40 -4.94
CA MET A 552 -12.35 -11.23 -4.35
C MET A 552 -13.48 -11.65 -3.41
N GLY A 553 -13.74 -10.84 -2.39
CA GLY A 553 -14.85 -10.98 -1.46
C GLY A 553 -15.43 -9.62 -1.10
N VAL A 554 -16.76 -9.53 -1.02
CA VAL A 554 -17.52 -8.34 -0.64
C VAL A 554 -18.64 -8.76 0.30
N LEU A 555 -18.64 -8.19 1.51
CA LEU A 555 -19.64 -8.41 2.55
C LEU A 555 -20.34 -7.09 2.86
N GLY A 556 -21.66 -7.06 2.76
CA GLY A 556 -22.50 -5.97 3.25
C GLY A 556 -23.09 -6.37 4.60
N GLY A 557 -22.76 -5.66 5.67
CA GLY A 557 -23.35 -5.85 6.99
C GLY A 557 -24.30 -4.70 7.32
N PRO A 558 -25.61 -4.83 7.07
CA PRO A 558 -26.56 -3.70 7.09
C PRO A 558 -26.76 -3.11 8.49
N ASN A 559 -26.49 -3.92 9.51
CA ASN A 559 -26.65 -3.62 10.92
C ASN A 559 -25.30 -3.45 11.65
N LEU A 560 -24.18 -3.45 10.92
CA LEU A 560 -22.85 -3.34 11.53
C LEU A 560 -22.63 -1.97 12.19
N ASN A 561 -22.56 -1.98 13.52
CA ASN A 561 -22.09 -0.87 14.33
C ASN A 561 -20.68 -1.17 14.84
N LEU A 562 -19.74 -0.25 14.55
CA LEU A 562 -18.31 -0.42 14.83
C LEU A 562 -17.75 0.63 15.81
N GLU A 563 -18.61 1.44 16.45
CA GLU A 563 -18.16 2.53 17.35
C GLU A 563 -17.33 2.01 18.53
N ASP A 564 -17.67 0.83 19.04
CA ASP A 564 -16.97 0.19 20.16
C ASP A 564 -15.82 -0.75 19.73
N GLY A 565 -15.52 -0.84 18.43
CA GLY A 565 -14.50 -1.77 17.90
C GLY A 565 -14.82 -3.26 18.09
N ARG A 566 -16.11 -3.60 18.28
CA ARG A 566 -16.59 -4.98 18.49
C ARG A 566 -17.96 -5.16 17.85
N ILE A 567 -18.29 -6.41 17.52
CA ILE A 567 -19.59 -6.79 16.97
C ILE A 567 -20.36 -7.57 18.03
N GLN A 568 -21.61 -7.20 18.25
CA GLN A 568 -22.55 -7.90 19.12
C GLN A 568 -23.90 -7.97 18.40
N GLU A 569 -24.63 -9.07 18.59
CA GLU A 569 -25.90 -9.32 17.90
C GLU A 569 -26.95 -8.22 18.14
N GLU A 570 -27.04 -7.71 19.37
CA GLU A 570 -28.03 -6.72 19.77
C GLU A 570 -27.59 -5.26 19.54
N VAL A 571 -26.28 -5.02 19.36
CA VAL A 571 -25.74 -3.66 19.17
C VAL A 571 -25.62 -3.41 17.68
N ILE A 572 -26.68 -2.82 17.12
CA ILE A 572 -26.83 -2.62 15.68
C ILE A 572 -26.78 -1.15 15.28
N ASP A 573 -26.48 -0.88 14.01
CA ASP A 573 -26.70 0.41 13.37
C ASP A 573 -28.20 0.53 13.00
N GLN A 574 -28.95 1.29 13.79
CA GLN A 574 -30.40 1.45 13.61
C GLN A 574 -30.74 2.48 12.52
N ASP A 575 -30.01 3.59 12.46
CA ASP A 575 -30.36 4.75 11.64
C ASP A 575 -29.60 4.81 10.31
N GLY A 576 -28.41 4.21 10.26
CA GLY A 576 -27.56 4.16 9.07
C GLY A 576 -27.80 2.93 8.21
N TYR A 577 -26.82 2.60 7.37
CA TYR A 577 -26.85 1.44 6.48
C TYR A 577 -25.71 0.46 6.77
N GLY A 578 -25.05 0.58 7.93
CA GLY A 578 -23.93 -0.26 8.31
C GLY A 578 -22.70 -0.07 7.43
N HIS A 579 -21.97 -1.17 7.23
CA HIS A 579 -20.65 -1.16 6.59
C HIS A 579 -20.52 -2.25 5.53
N GLN A 580 -19.75 -1.95 4.48
CA GLN A 580 -19.27 -2.91 3.52
C GLN A 580 -17.79 -3.21 3.79
N VAL A 581 -17.44 -4.49 3.84
CA VAL A 581 -16.07 -4.98 3.98
C VAL A 581 -15.70 -5.76 2.73
N LEU A 582 -14.53 -5.51 2.15
CA LEU A 582 -14.13 -6.08 0.87
C LEU A 582 -12.64 -6.41 0.82
N ALA A 583 -12.27 -7.35 -0.02
CA ALA A 583 -10.88 -7.75 -0.24
C ALA A 583 -10.66 -8.21 -1.69
N VAL A 584 -9.45 -8.00 -2.18
CA VAL A 584 -8.95 -8.53 -3.46
C VAL A 584 -7.67 -9.28 -3.17
N ALA A 585 -7.54 -10.48 -3.72
CA ALA A 585 -6.40 -11.36 -3.46
C ALA A 585 -5.07 -10.67 -3.80
N GLY A 586 -4.19 -10.54 -2.81
CA GLY A 586 -2.88 -9.88 -2.90
C GLY A 586 -2.89 -8.37 -2.71
N GLU A 587 -4.05 -7.71 -2.63
CA GLU A 587 -4.12 -6.25 -2.54
C GLU A 587 -4.49 -5.75 -1.13
N GLY A 588 -4.98 -6.64 -0.26
CA GLY A 588 -5.44 -6.32 1.10
C GLY A 588 -6.97 -6.34 1.25
N ALA A 589 -7.44 -5.78 2.38
CA ALA A 589 -8.86 -5.61 2.66
C ALA A 589 -9.19 -4.15 3.04
N TRP A 590 -10.42 -3.74 2.80
CA TRP A 590 -10.93 -2.39 3.04
C TRP A 590 -12.32 -2.43 3.66
N ILE A 591 -12.68 -1.32 4.28
CA ILE A 591 -14.00 -1.09 4.85
C ILE A 591 -14.53 0.28 4.43
N ARG A 592 -15.83 0.39 4.16
CA ARG A 592 -16.53 1.65 3.91
C ARG A 592 -17.89 1.67 4.59
N LYS A 593 -18.39 2.85 4.94
CA LYS A 593 -19.81 3.03 5.27
C LYS A 593 -20.65 2.86 4.00
N MET A 594 -21.83 2.28 4.13
CA MET A 594 -22.80 2.22 3.03
C MET A 594 -23.77 3.40 3.09
N ASN A 595 -24.36 3.72 1.94
CA ASN A 595 -25.40 4.74 1.77
C ASN A 595 -26.43 4.25 0.73
N THR A 596 -27.37 5.10 0.34
CA THR A 596 -28.37 4.78 -0.69
C THR A 596 -27.90 5.06 -2.13
N GLY A 597 -26.78 5.75 -2.32
CA GLY A 597 -26.30 6.24 -3.62
C GLY A 597 -25.03 5.52 -4.09
N SER A 598 -24.03 6.30 -4.49
CA SER A 598 -22.74 5.81 -4.97
C SER A 598 -21.86 5.28 -3.84
N LEU A 599 -20.86 4.46 -4.22
CA LEU A 599 -19.90 3.91 -3.27
C LEU A 599 -19.09 5.03 -2.60
N LEU A 600 -19.14 5.10 -1.27
CA LEU A 600 -18.29 6.00 -0.49
C LEU A 600 -16.82 5.55 -0.53
N PRO A 601 -15.85 6.46 -0.28
CA PRO A 601 -14.44 6.08 -0.15
C PRO A 601 -14.22 4.98 0.87
N ALA A 602 -13.34 4.04 0.56
CA ALA A 602 -12.99 2.93 1.45
C ALA A 602 -11.66 3.17 2.16
N THR A 603 -11.58 2.74 3.41
CA THR A 603 -10.37 2.79 4.25
C THR A 603 -9.72 1.42 4.28
N LYS A 604 -8.41 1.36 4.04
CA LYS A 604 -7.65 0.09 4.11
C LYS A 604 -7.54 -0.38 5.55
N LEU A 605 -7.88 -1.65 5.79
CA LEU A 605 -7.75 -2.30 7.09
C LEU A 605 -6.29 -2.69 7.36
N ASP A 606 -5.90 -2.65 8.63
CA ASP A 606 -4.58 -3.09 9.07
C ASP A 606 -4.51 -4.61 9.20
N PRO A 607 -3.34 -5.23 8.91
CA PRO A 607 -3.13 -6.63 9.23
C PRO A 607 -3.46 -6.95 10.68
N VAL A 608 -4.09 -8.10 10.91
CA VAL A 608 -4.45 -8.56 12.26
C VAL A 608 -3.18 -8.76 13.08
N ALA A 609 -3.22 -8.25 14.31
CA ALA A 609 -2.12 -8.38 15.26
C ALA A 609 -1.72 -9.86 15.44
N GLN A 610 -0.41 -10.11 15.42
CA GLN A 610 0.12 -11.43 15.69
C GLN A 610 0.18 -11.67 17.20
N ILE A 611 -0.26 -12.85 17.63
CA ILE A 611 -0.38 -13.24 19.04
C ILE A 611 0.53 -14.42 19.32
N THR A 612 1.29 -14.36 20.39
CA THR A 612 2.14 -15.48 20.83
C THR A 612 1.72 -16.06 22.18
N ASP A 613 1.06 -15.27 23.01
CA ASP A 613 0.51 -15.69 24.31
C ASP A 613 -0.97 -16.11 24.15
N PRO A 614 -1.34 -17.37 24.39
CA PRO A 614 -2.73 -17.81 24.29
C PRO A 614 -3.71 -17.08 25.22
N SER A 615 -3.24 -16.49 26.32
CA SER A 615 -4.09 -15.75 27.25
C SER A 615 -4.66 -14.46 26.64
N GLU A 616 -4.07 -13.96 25.55
CA GLU A 616 -4.53 -12.80 24.78
C GLU A 616 -5.57 -13.16 23.71
N ILE A 617 -5.79 -14.45 23.45
CA ILE A 617 -6.73 -14.90 22.42
C ILE A 617 -8.14 -14.39 22.74
N GLN A 618 -8.80 -13.83 21.73
CA GLN A 618 -10.20 -13.45 21.78
C GLN A 618 -10.94 -14.30 20.74
N PHE A 619 -11.72 -15.27 21.19
CA PHE A 619 -12.49 -16.11 20.28
C PHE A 619 -13.76 -15.41 19.79
N VAL A 620 -14.15 -15.74 18.57
CA VAL A 620 -15.49 -15.52 18.05
C VAL A 620 -16.11 -16.89 17.70
N ASP A 621 -17.36 -17.11 18.11
CA ASP A 621 -18.05 -18.39 17.93
C ASP A 621 -19.56 -18.22 17.77
N CYS A 622 -20.31 -19.32 17.70
CA CYS A 622 -21.77 -19.35 17.78
C CYS A 622 -22.25 -20.48 18.71
N SER A 623 -22.75 -20.14 19.89
CA SER A 623 -23.23 -21.15 20.85
C SER A 623 -24.51 -21.86 20.39
N ALA A 624 -25.32 -21.17 19.59
CA ALA A 624 -26.59 -21.70 19.08
C ALA A 624 -26.44 -22.56 17.81
N ALA A 625 -25.25 -22.62 17.20
CA ALA A 625 -25.01 -23.39 15.98
C ALA A 625 -25.07 -24.91 16.23
N THR A 626 -25.98 -25.59 15.54
CA THR A 626 -26.16 -27.05 15.64
C THR A 626 -25.13 -27.84 14.84
N SER A 627 -24.46 -27.19 13.88
CA SER A 627 -23.43 -27.82 13.03
C SER A 627 -22.05 -27.89 13.70
N SER A 628 -21.81 -27.10 14.74
CA SER A 628 -20.51 -26.95 15.40
C SER A 628 -20.52 -27.46 16.86
N ASN A 629 -19.39 -27.96 17.34
CA ASN A 629 -19.23 -28.51 18.68
C ASN A 629 -18.67 -27.47 19.65
N PHE A 630 -19.57 -26.61 20.16
CA PHE A 630 -19.23 -25.51 21.08
C PHE A 630 -18.53 -25.98 22.37
N GLU A 631 -18.91 -27.15 22.90
CA GLU A 631 -18.29 -27.71 24.12
C GLU A 631 -16.85 -28.16 23.88
N LEU A 632 -16.56 -28.71 22.70
CA LEU A 632 -15.18 -29.06 22.33
C LEU A 632 -14.33 -27.79 22.19
N HIS A 633 -14.88 -26.71 21.64
CA HIS A 633 -14.16 -25.43 21.54
C HIS A 633 -13.77 -24.88 22.92
N ALA A 634 -14.68 -24.98 23.90
CA ALA A 634 -14.39 -24.64 25.30
C ALA A 634 -13.24 -25.47 25.89
N ARG A 635 -13.18 -26.77 25.58
CA ARG A 635 -12.08 -27.65 26.00
C ARG A 635 -10.75 -27.28 25.33
N VAL A 636 -10.76 -26.93 24.04
CA VAL A 636 -9.59 -26.45 23.31
C VAL A 636 -9.07 -25.14 23.91
N ALA A 637 -9.95 -24.17 24.19
CA ALA A 637 -9.59 -22.92 24.84
C ALA A 637 -8.95 -23.17 26.22
N LYS A 638 -9.56 -24.05 27.02
CA LYS A 638 -9.01 -24.47 28.31
C LYS A 638 -7.62 -25.11 28.19
N ARG A 639 -7.41 -26.00 27.22
CA ARG A 639 -6.10 -26.63 26.94
C ARG A 639 -5.03 -25.61 26.60
N LEU A 640 -5.38 -24.61 25.80
CA LEU A 640 -4.46 -23.53 25.40
C LEU A 640 -4.15 -22.55 26.54
N GLY A 641 -4.96 -22.52 27.60
CA GLY A 641 -4.90 -21.47 28.63
C GLY A 641 -5.53 -20.15 28.17
N ALA A 642 -6.43 -20.21 27.20
CA ALA A 642 -7.09 -19.06 26.61
C ALA A 642 -8.44 -18.74 27.28
N PRO A 643 -8.91 -17.47 27.24
CA PRO A 643 -10.21 -17.08 27.80
C PRO A 643 -11.40 -17.77 27.10
N TRP A 644 -12.42 -18.15 27.89
CA TRP A 644 -13.71 -18.66 27.41
C TRP A 644 -14.81 -18.27 28.43
N PRO A 645 -16.05 -17.91 28.05
CA PRO A 645 -16.69 -17.94 26.72
C PRO A 645 -16.06 -17.02 25.67
N PRO A 646 -16.41 -17.18 24.37
CA PRO A 646 -15.87 -16.32 23.32
C PRO A 646 -16.25 -14.85 23.57
N ARG A 647 -15.40 -13.94 23.08
CA ARG A 647 -15.62 -12.49 23.20
C ARG A 647 -16.85 -12.04 22.41
N ALA A 648 -17.12 -12.70 21.29
CA ALA A 648 -18.30 -12.49 20.46
C ALA A 648 -18.98 -13.83 20.14
N ASP A 649 -20.29 -13.88 20.33
CA ASP A 649 -21.17 -14.99 19.98
C ASP A 649 -22.07 -14.51 18.84
N LEU A 650 -21.73 -14.86 17.60
CA LEU A 650 -22.35 -14.35 16.38
C LEU A 650 -22.89 -15.49 15.53
N TRP A 651 -24.16 -15.38 15.14
CA TRP A 651 -24.86 -16.39 14.35
C TRP A 651 -24.34 -16.46 12.91
N ALA A 652 -24.34 -15.31 12.23
CA ALA A 652 -23.89 -15.16 10.85
C ALA A 652 -22.42 -15.60 10.71
N ALA A 653 -22.13 -16.51 9.77
CA ALA A 653 -20.78 -17.04 9.56
C ALA A 653 -19.80 -15.96 9.06
N GLN A 654 -20.24 -15.15 8.10
CA GLN A 654 -19.48 -14.06 7.49
C GLN A 654 -19.11 -12.99 8.52
N LEU A 655 -20.01 -12.66 9.45
CA LEU A 655 -19.73 -11.67 10.48
C LEU A 655 -18.68 -12.09 11.50
N ARG A 656 -18.43 -13.39 11.64
CA ARG A 656 -17.32 -13.88 12.47
C ARG A 656 -15.96 -13.60 11.82
N TYR A 657 -15.87 -13.65 10.48
CA TYR A 657 -14.69 -13.17 9.76
C TYR A 657 -14.54 -11.65 9.88
N VAL A 658 -15.65 -10.90 9.79
CA VAL A 658 -15.63 -9.44 9.97
C VAL A 658 -15.16 -9.06 11.37
N ALA A 659 -15.59 -9.77 12.42
CA ALA A 659 -15.14 -9.55 13.79
C ALA A 659 -13.61 -9.70 13.93
N ILE A 660 -13.00 -10.62 13.19
CA ILE A 660 -11.54 -10.75 13.11
C ILE A 660 -10.94 -9.62 12.28
N ALA A 661 -11.52 -9.30 11.13
CA ALA A 661 -11.00 -8.30 10.19
C ALA A 661 -10.91 -6.89 10.78
N ILE A 662 -11.86 -6.51 11.65
CA ILE A 662 -11.84 -5.21 12.34
C ILE A 662 -10.94 -5.20 13.59
N GLY A 663 -10.27 -6.32 13.91
CA GLY A 663 -9.42 -6.46 15.10
C GLY A 663 -10.19 -6.69 16.41
N GLY A 664 -11.51 -6.95 16.34
CA GLY A 664 -12.34 -7.17 17.52
C GLY A 664 -12.18 -8.57 18.12
N CYS A 665 -11.78 -9.55 17.30
CA CYS A 665 -11.51 -10.94 17.68
C CYS A 665 -10.27 -11.46 16.94
N HIS A 666 -9.79 -12.63 17.33
CA HIS A 666 -8.56 -13.21 16.81
C HIS A 666 -8.78 -14.59 16.19
N VAL A 667 -9.58 -15.43 16.84
CA VAL A 667 -9.69 -16.85 16.47
C VAL A 667 -11.13 -17.24 16.24
N LEU A 668 -11.37 -17.91 15.12
CA LEU A 668 -12.57 -18.69 14.85
C LEU A 668 -12.16 -20.15 14.66
N MET A 669 -12.88 -21.06 15.30
CA MET A 669 -12.77 -22.49 15.05
C MET A 669 -14.16 -23.07 14.77
N LYS A 670 -14.23 -24.08 13.91
CA LYS A 670 -15.44 -24.83 13.60
C LYS A 670 -15.10 -26.30 13.59
N VAL A 671 -15.41 -26.99 14.69
CA VAL A 671 -15.33 -28.45 14.75
C VAL A 671 -16.73 -29.04 14.57
N PRO A 672 -16.98 -29.81 13.49
CA PRO A 672 -18.31 -30.35 13.25
C PRO A 672 -18.77 -31.33 14.33
N ARG A 673 -20.07 -31.33 14.66
CA ARG A 673 -20.65 -32.37 15.56
C ARG A 673 -20.72 -33.75 14.93
N LYS A 674 -20.85 -33.80 13.59
CA LYS A 674 -20.93 -35.04 12.82
C LYS A 674 -19.76 -35.08 11.85
N THR A 675 -19.04 -36.20 11.83
CA THR A 675 -17.88 -36.42 10.93
C THR A 675 -18.26 -36.33 9.45
N SER A 676 -19.52 -36.63 9.11
CA SER A 676 -20.06 -36.54 7.75
C SER A 676 -20.42 -35.11 7.31
N TYR A 677 -20.46 -34.14 8.22
CA TYR A 677 -20.82 -32.77 7.88
C TYR A 677 -19.67 -32.06 7.16
N ARG A 678 -20.01 -31.26 6.15
CA ARG A 678 -19.11 -30.32 5.48
C ARG A 678 -19.80 -28.98 5.35
N SER A 679 -19.05 -27.90 5.57
CA SER A 679 -19.57 -26.54 5.42
C SER A 679 -20.00 -26.25 3.99
N LYS A 680 -20.95 -25.34 3.83
CA LYS A 680 -21.25 -24.77 2.52
C LYS A 680 -20.19 -23.73 2.17
N ILE A 681 -19.93 -23.59 0.88
CA ILE A 681 -18.92 -22.63 0.41
C ILE A 681 -19.38 -21.18 0.61
N TRP A 682 -20.68 -20.89 0.49
CA TRP A 682 -21.23 -19.53 0.64
C TRP A 682 -21.19 -18.98 2.07
N ASP A 683 -21.22 -19.84 3.09
CA ASP A 683 -21.02 -19.44 4.51
C ASP A 683 -19.62 -18.84 4.79
N HIS A 684 -18.65 -19.07 3.90
CA HIS A 684 -17.23 -18.87 4.20
C HIS A 684 -16.46 -18.12 3.12
N SER A 685 -16.76 -18.37 1.85
CA SER A 685 -16.13 -17.68 0.73
C SER A 685 -16.39 -16.16 0.85
N GLY A 686 -15.38 -15.35 0.53
CA GLY A 686 -15.41 -13.92 0.79
C GLY A 686 -14.85 -13.57 2.17
N GLY A 687 -15.49 -14.02 3.26
CA GLY A 687 -15.00 -13.83 4.63
C GLY A 687 -13.61 -14.44 4.87
N MET A 688 -13.37 -15.66 4.34
CA MET A 688 -12.05 -16.29 4.37
C MET A 688 -10.99 -15.43 3.69
N LEU A 689 -11.27 -14.93 2.49
CA LEU A 689 -10.33 -14.08 1.75
C LEU A 689 -10.04 -12.78 2.52
N ILE A 690 -11.08 -12.12 3.06
CA ILE A 690 -10.92 -10.90 3.85
C ILE A 690 -9.97 -11.15 5.03
N ALA A 691 -10.11 -12.25 5.76
CA ALA A 691 -9.20 -12.59 6.84
C ALA A 691 -7.77 -12.89 6.32
N GLN A 692 -7.64 -13.65 5.23
CA GLN A 692 -6.34 -13.99 4.64
C GLN A 692 -5.54 -12.76 4.20
N GLU A 693 -6.20 -11.80 3.56
CA GLU A 693 -5.59 -10.53 3.13
C GLU A 693 -5.12 -9.66 4.30
N LEU A 694 -5.57 -9.96 5.52
CA LEU A 694 -5.13 -9.33 6.76
C LEU A 694 -4.09 -10.17 7.53
N GLY A 695 -3.50 -11.18 6.88
CA GLY A 695 -2.43 -11.99 7.43
C GLY A 695 -2.89 -13.11 8.37
N VAL A 696 -4.17 -13.45 8.35
CA VAL A 696 -4.77 -14.56 9.11
C VAL A 696 -4.66 -15.85 8.31
N MET A 697 -4.31 -16.96 8.96
CA MET A 697 -4.32 -18.28 8.35
C MET A 697 -5.72 -18.89 8.41
N VAL A 698 -6.13 -19.53 7.31
CA VAL A 698 -7.41 -20.24 7.18
C VAL A 698 -7.12 -21.66 6.69
N THR A 699 -7.43 -22.66 7.51
CA THR A 699 -7.18 -24.08 7.22
C THR A 699 -8.31 -24.96 7.72
N ASP A 700 -8.31 -26.23 7.33
CA ASP A 700 -9.12 -27.27 7.96
C ASP A 700 -8.54 -27.69 9.34
N LEU A 701 -9.16 -28.66 10.02
CA LEU A 701 -8.68 -29.13 11.33
C LEU A 701 -7.33 -29.87 11.28
N THR A 702 -6.80 -30.17 10.09
CA THR A 702 -5.48 -30.78 9.90
C THR A 702 -4.39 -29.74 9.63
N GLY A 703 -4.76 -28.47 9.45
CA GLY A 703 -3.86 -27.40 9.02
C GLY A 703 -3.69 -27.32 7.50
N SER A 704 -4.51 -28.03 6.73
CA SER A 704 -4.47 -27.98 5.26
C SER A 704 -5.25 -26.78 4.72
N PRO A 705 -4.76 -26.09 3.67
CA PRO A 705 -5.50 -24.98 3.05
C PRO A 705 -6.88 -25.41 2.53
N VAL A 706 -7.86 -24.50 2.60
CA VAL A 706 -9.22 -24.74 2.11
C VAL A 706 -9.26 -24.69 0.57
N ASP A 707 -9.65 -25.80 -0.06
CA ASP A 707 -9.84 -25.88 -1.51
C ASP A 707 -11.29 -25.57 -1.91
N CYS A 708 -11.49 -24.40 -2.53
CA CYS A 708 -12.81 -23.94 -2.98
C CYS A 708 -13.26 -24.62 -4.29
N SER A 709 -12.43 -25.46 -4.93
CA SER A 709 -12.80 -26.18 -6.15
C SER A 709 -13.64 -27.43 -5.92
N LEU A 710 -13.86 -27.81 -4.66
CA LEU A 710 -14.52 -29.07 -4.27
C LEU A 710 -16.05 -28.94 -4.20
N GLY A 711 -16.63 -28.19 -5.15
CA GLY A 711 -18.07 -28.02 -5.30
C GLY A 711 -18.73 -27.16 -4.22
N ARG A 712 -20.05 -27.33 -4.08
CA ARG A 712 -20.92 -26.52 -3.19
C ARG A 712 -20.64 -26.70 -1.69
N THR A 713 -19.92 -27.76 -1.29
CA THR A 713 -19.81 -28.18 0.12
C THR A 713 -18.37 -28.35 0.61
N LEU A 714 -17.39 -27.59 0.10
CA LEU A 714 -15.97 -27.65 0.54
C LEU A 714 -15.52 -29.09 0.88
N ALA A 715 -15.79 -30.06 -0.01
CA ALA A 715 -15.94 -31.46 0.41
C ALA A 715 -14.67 -32.07 1.06
N GLY A 716 -13.50 -31.56 0.69
CA GLY A 716 -12.21 -31.96 1.26
C GLY A 716 -11.86 -31.29 2.58
N CYS A 717 -12.61 -30.29 3.02
CA CYS A 717 -12.36 -29.50 4.23
C CYS A 717 -13.19 -30.03 5.40
N TYR A 718 -12.55 -30.73 6.34
CA TYR A 718 -13.20 -31.15 7.57
C TYR A 718 -12.98 -30.14 8.68
N GLY A 719 -14.04 -29.42 9.06
CA GLY A 719 -13.99 -28.31 10.00
C GLY A 719 -13.15 -27.13 9.51
N MET A 720 -12.86 -26.17 10.37
CA MET A 720 -12.07 -24.99 9.99
C MET A 720 -11.41 -24.31 11.20
N VAL A 721 -10.21 -23.77 10.96
CA VAL A 721 -9.46 -22.94 11.90
C VAL A 721 -9.05 -21.65 11.19
N VAL A 722 -9.35 -20.52 11.83
CA VAL A 722 -9.02 -19.17 11.37
C VAL A 722 -8.31 -18.46 12.51
N ALA A 723 -7.03 -18.14 12.34
CA ALA A 723 -6.21 -17.56 13.42
C ALA A 723 -4.97 -16.83 12.87
N PRO A 724 -4.38 -15.88 13.63
CA PRO A 724 -3.10 -15.28 13.28
C PRO A 724 -2.03 -16.36 13.06
N ALA A 725 -1.16 -16.17 12.06
CA ALA A 725 -0.13 -17.15 11.69
C ALA A 725 0.76 -17.55 12.87
N SER A 726 1.03 -16.61 13.79
CA SER A 726 1.86 -16.82 14.97
C SER A 726 1.31 -17.82 15.98
N ILE A 727 0.00 -18.08 16.01
CA ILE A 727 -0.66 -18.97 16.97
C ILE A 727 -1.42 -20.13 16.31
N HIS A 728 -1.70 -20.03 15.01
CA HIS A 728 -2.50 -21.00 14.26
C HIS A 728 -2.09 -22.47 14.48
N GLY A 729 -0.80 -22.79 14.34
CA GLY A 729 -0.31 -24.17 14.50
C GLY A 729 -0.59 -24.77 15.88
N ARG A 730 -0.51 -23.96 16.94
CA ARG A 730 -0.81 -24.39 18.32
C ARG A 730 -2.31 -24.68 18.51
N ILE A 731 -3.17 -23.93 17.83
CA ILE A 731 -4.62 -24.16 17.88
C ILE A 731 -4.98 -25.47 17.17
N VAL A 732 -4.42 -25.70 15.98
CA VAL A 732 -4.62 -26.97 15.24
C VAL A 732 -4.19 -28.17 16.08
N GLU A 733 -3.01 -28.10 16.71
CA GLU A 733 -2.51 -29.15 17.60
C GLU A 733 -3.43 -29.37 18.81
N ALA A 734 -3.85 -28.28 19.48
CA ALA A 734 -4.76 -28.37 20.62
C ALA A 734 -6.13 -28.96 20.26
N ILE A 735 -6.66 -28.68 19.05
CA ILE A 735 -7.89 -29.29 18.56
C ILE A 735 -7.70 -30.80 18.41
N ARG A 736 -6.65 -31.22 17.71
CA ARG A 736 -6.35 -32.64 17.48
C ARG A 736 -6.25 -33.41 18.79
N GLU A 737 -5.45 -32.93 19.74
CA GLU A 737 -5.28 -33.59 21.04
C GLU A 737 -6.59 -33.67 21.82
N THR A 738 -7.41 -32.61 21.78
CA THR A 738 -8.71 -32.60 22.47
C THR A 738 -9.72 -33.56 21.82
N MET A 739 -9.64 -33.76 20.50
CA MET A 739 -10.46 -34.74 19.79
C MET A 739 -10.04 -36.18 20.12
N GLU A 740 -8.74 -36.47 20.12
CA GLU A 740 -8.21 -37.81 20.48
C GLU A 740 -8.63 -38.24 21.89
N GLU A 741 -8.58 -37.33 22.88
CA GLU A 741 -9.06 -37.61 24.24
C GLU A 741 -10.57 -37.85 24.33
N SER A 742 -11.34 -37.28 23.41
CA SER A 742 -12.80 -37.44 23.40
C SER A 742 -13.23 -38.80 22.83
N ASP A 743 -12.41 -39.37 21.93
CA ASP A 743 -12.65 -40.69 21.33
C ASP A 743 -12.24 -41.84 22.28
N ASP A 744 -11.40 -41.57 23.29
CA ASP A 744 -11.02 -42.55 24.34
C ASP A 744 -12.05 -42.66 25.49
N ASP A 745 -12.97 -41.70 25.60
CA ASP A 745 -14.02 -41.61 26.63
C ASP A 745 -15.40 -42.17 26.16
N GLU A 746 -15.56 -42.55 24.88
CA GLU A 746 -16.72 -43.24 24.29
C GLU A 746 -16.48 -44.76 24.11
#